data_AF-A0A812PXX2-F1
#
_entry.id   AF-A0A812PXX2-F1
#
_cell.length_a   1.000
_cell.length_b   1.000
_cell.length_c   1.000
_cell.angle_alpha   90.00
_cell.angle_beta   90.00
_cell.angle_gamma   90.00
#
_symmetry.space_group_name_H-M   'P 1'
#
loop_
_entity.id
_entity.type
_entity.pdbx_description
1 polymer ?
#
loop_
_entity_poly.entity_id
_entity_poly.type
_entity_poly.pdbx_seq_one_letter_code
_entity_poly.pdbx_strand_id
1 'polypeptide(L)'
;MVVRPDVGDSAATRALRCSARCCLVSGGLTVLLAGLGWAEPVLAQLVPEVAWFLCVPSLLLLLLGLAGLCATRQGPSKLLQAQLAVFSFLGAHFQIALSAAPATDVRPAWWPYADLFCMHADEIPRWLQSRLQPPADAVVHLKLREPYSQQLGSAGSQPVATTVQGRNWRGEVAAVVYTAARITANLLMWRYHSLPVRWQLLCDAIVRPLVTGLGAYICVERSYRLSADSPLHMWARWLVFCLASFHCDFVVAVELPWGMAMFGVLAFLWEVSCNAIQMHMTNLKLRALGYRITANLSKVFLLVALCAAAAELLPVEKTTIENWVFFPSLAAVLLLQFYGLSHAAGRAICLGWHDAVVRATAGCLLINAALLIPGPVLSGYALMVLLSVWDPMSLYTPNNVLFLTLDICLQVVNVLLLSGMVGPQQFAQPMEAFQKLADYNGYGFLSKRIAFPGRVNVASSDCIVSFPGKYSEEWDEAVSAANTQDAFSLACVFLTDRASGLGQHSDNPDNPGSCWCHALYGRMPASTYLSVVDEQQMKQQHEVAGDLQQALEFRKADAEAMGQLLLTKRDQGELDWEQELAEALNRAEDRCLANCGRAPWGCRWFEEWRKNVDKAVELNQTLHVFYFESLAGHGKMAWHQLPDAKVREQVRERSGLGASQTAEVAYLDKKGLSYLEHDIREFKEIMRAAAN
;
A
#
# COMPACT_ATOMS: atom_id res chain seq x y z
N MET A 1 -24.59 41.19 11.63
CA MET A 1 -23.82 40.17 10.88
C MET A 1 -24.54 39.94 9.56
N VAL A 2 -24.02 40.54 8.49
CA VAL A 2 -24.47 40.31 7.11
C VAL A 2 -23.55 39.25 6.53
N VAL A 3 -24.09 38.06 6.23
CA VAL A 3 -23.35 36.99 5.55
C VAL A 3 -23.38 37.28 4.06
N ARG A 4 -22.20 37.50 3.47
CA ARG A 4 -22.01 37.60 2.01
C ARG A 4 -22.28 36.23 1.37
N PRO A 5 -22.84 36.18 0.14
CA PRO A 5 -22.96 34.93 -0.60
C PRO A 5 -21.60 34.53 -1.19
N ASP A 6 -21.18 33.30 -0.94
CA ASP A 6 -19.97 32.74 -1.54
C ASP A 6 -20.13 32.60 -3.06
N VAL A 7 -19.26 33.31 -3.78
CA VAL A 7 -18.99 33.13 -5.20
C VAL A 7 -18.11 31.90 -5.33
N GLY A 8 -18.66 30.78 -5.78
CA GLY A 8 -17.82 29.60 -6.03
C GLY A 8 -18.50 28.26 -6.32
N ASP A 9 -19.82 28.22 -6.53
CA ASP A 9 -20.46 26.94 -6.85
C ASP A 9 -20.25 26.56 -8.32
N SER A 10 -19.37 25.58 -8.55
CA SER A 10 -19.16 25.00 -9.88
C SER A 10 -20.44 24.34 -10.39
N ALA A 11 -20.64 24.32 -11.72
CA ALA A 11 -21.76 23.62 -12.34
C ALA A 11 -21.82 22.13 -11.94
N ALA A 12 -20.67 21.51 -11.66
CA ALA A 12 -20.57 20.14 -11.17
C ALA A 12 -21.10 19.99 -9.73
N THR A 13 -20.78 20.92 -8.83
CA THR A 13 -21.31 20.92 -7.46
C THR A 13 -22.83 21.08 -7.45
N ARG A 14 -23.36 21.92 -8.35
CA ARG A 14 -24.81 22.06 -8.56
C ARG A 14 -25.45 20.80 -9.13
N ALA A 15 -24.84 20.17 -10.13
CA ALA A 15 -25.34 18.92 -10.73
C ALA A 15 -25.35 17.74 -9.73
N LEU A 16 -24.33 17.64 -8.86
CA LEU A 16 -24.24 16.61 -7.84
C LEU A 16 -25.27 16.84 -6.72
N ARG A 17 -25.46 18.09 -6.27
CA ARG A 17 -26.55 18.41 -5.33
C ARG A 17 -27.91 18.18 -5.95
N CYS A 18 -28.08 18.48 -7.23
CA CYS A 18 -29.33 18.19 -7.95
C CYS A 18 -29.57 16.68 -8.00
N SER A 19 -28.54 15.88 -8.31
CA SER A 19 -28.65 14.41 -8.35
C SER A 19 -28.90 13.79 -6.98
N ALA A 20 -28.23 14.27 -5.92
CA ALA A 20 -28.46 13.84 -4.55
C ALA A 20 -29.84 14.25 -4.03
N ARG A 21 -30.30 15.46 -4.36
CA ARG A 21 -31.67 15.92 -4.06
C ARG A 21 -32.70 15.15 -4.88
N CYS A 22 -32.45 14.83 -6.14
CA CYS A 22 -33.32 13.98 -6.95
C CYS A 22 -33.41 12.57 -6.37
N CYS A 23 -32.31 11.98 -5.90
CA CYS A 23 -32.33 10.66 -5.24
C CYS A 23 -33.07 10.67 -3.89
N LEU A 24 -32.86 11.73 -3.08
CA LEU A 24 -33.56 11.88 -1.80
C LEU A 24 -35.04 12.21 -1.96
N VAL A 25 -35.39 13.03 -2.95
CA VAL A 25 -36.78 13.39 -3.27
C VAL A 25 -37.48 12.22 -3.97
N SER A 26 -36.83 11.50 -4.89
CA SER A 26 -37.44 10.32 -5.52
C SER A 26 -37.59 9.18 -4.52
N GLY A 27 -36.56 8.87 -3.73
CA GLY A 27 -36.64 7.85 -2.69
C GLY A 27 -37.63 8.21 -1.58
N GLY A 28 -37.62 9.47 -1.12
CA GLY A 28 -38.55 9.98 -0.12
C GLY A 28 -39.99 10.04 -0.60
N LEU A 29 -40.24 10.49 -1.83
CA LEU A 29 -41.57 10.53 -2.44
C LEU A 29 -42.11 9.11 -2.69
N THR A 30 -41.27 8.15 -3.11
CA THR A 30 -41.66 6.75 -3.28
C THR A 30 -42.04 6.10 -1.94
N VAL A 31 -41.27 6.34 -0.86
CA VAL A 31 -41.59 5.85 0.49
C VAL A 31 -42.87 6.51 1.03
N LEU A 32 -43.06 7.80 0.78
CA LEU A 32 -44.22 8.57 1.26
C LEU A 32 -45.51 8.21 0.49
N LEU A 33 -45.43 7.98 -0.83
CA LEU A 33 -46.55 7.50 -1.65
C LEU A 33 -46.92 6.04 -1.33
N ALA A 34 -45.94 5.20 -0.97
CA ALA A 34 -46.19 3.85 -0.47
C ALA A 34 -46.84 3.87 0.93
N GLY A 35 -46.40 4.76 1.83
CA GLY A 35 -46.96 4.91 3.18
C GLY A 35 -48.37 5.51 3.22
N LEU A 36 -48.77 6.28 2.20
CA LEU A 36 -50.12 6.85 2.05
C LEU A 36 -51.11 5.90 1.34
N GLY A 37 -50.69 4.69 0.95
CA GLY A 37 -51.57 3.70 0.32
C GLY A 37 -52.01 4.04 -1.10
N TRP A 38 -51.30 4.94 -1.80
CA TRP A 38 -51.65 5.42 -3.14
C TRP A 38 -50.96 4.66 -4.29
N ALA A 39 -50.21 3.61 -3.97
CA ALA A 39 -49.62 2.73 -4.97
C ALA A 39 -50.51 1.51 -5.17
N GLU A 40 -50.80 1.15 -6.42
CA GLU A 40 -51.41 -0.14 -6.76
C GLU A 40 -50.65 -1.31 -6.09
N PRO A 41 -51.34 -2.41 -5.72
CA PRO A 41 -50.77 -3.52 -4.95
C PRO A 41 -49.50 -4.15 -5.56
N VAL A 42 -49.28 -3.96 -6.86
CA VAL A 42 -48.07 -4.40 -7.58
C VAL A 42 -46.84 -3.54 -7.22
N LEU A 43 -46.99 -2.23 -7.04
CA LEU A 43 -45.87 -1.36 -6.67
C LEU A 43 -45.45 -1.54 -5.20
N ALA A 44 -46.38 -1.85 -4.30
CA ALA A 44 -46.10 -2.09 -2.88
C ALA A 44 -45.17 -3.30 -2.65
N GLN A 45 -45.24 -4.34 -3.51
CA GLN A 45 -44.34 -5.49 -3.47
C GLN A 45 -42.95 -5.19 -4.06
N LEU A 46 -42.86 -4.21 -4.96
CA LEU A 46 -41.60 -3.78 -5.58
C LEU A 46 -40.83 -2.75 -4.76
N VAL A 47 -41.42 -2.10 -3.74
CA VAL A 47 -40.75 -1.03 -2.95
C VAL A 47 -39.40 -1.47 -2.33
N PRO A 48 -39.26 -2.66 -1.72
CA PRO A 48 -37.97 -3.11 -1.17
C PRO A 48 -36.93 -3.39 -2.27
N GLU A 49 -37.37 -3.92 -3.41
CA GLU A 49 -36.51 -4.22 -4.56
C GLU A 49 -36.10 -2.93 -5.28
N VAL A 50 -36.99 -1.94 -5.38
CA VAL A 50 -36.75 -0.61 -5.95
C VAL A 50 -35.84 0.24 -5.04
N ALA A 51 -35.92 0.07 -3.72
CA ALA A 51 -35.00 0.68 -2.77
C ALA A 51 -33.57 0.11 -2.91
N TRP A 52 -33.43 -1.23 -3.03
CA TRP A 52 -32.14 -1.87 -3.33
C TRP A 52 -31.60 -1.51 -4.73
N PHE A 53 -32.48 -1.43 -5.73
CA PHE A 53 -32.26 -1.07 -7.14
C PHE A 53 -31.65 0.33 -7.33
N LEU A 54 -32.04 1.32 -6.51
CA LEU A 54 -31.40 2.63 -6.52
C LEU A 54 -30.18 2.67 -5.60
N CYS A 55 -30.21 1.98 -4.45
CA CYS A 55 -29.15 2.09 -3.46
C CYS A 55 -27.83 1.45 -3.92
N VAL A 56 -27.78 0.25 -4.52
CA VAL A 56 -26.48 -0.42 -4.76
C VAL A 56 -25.66 0.20 -5.90
N PRO A 57 -26.19 0.41 -7.12
CA PRO A 57 -25.43 1.08 -8.18
C PRO A 57 -25.13 2.54 -7.84
N SER A 58 -26.08 3.24 -7.18
CA SER A 58 -25.84 4.61 -6.73
C SER A 58 -24.86 4.67 -5.57
N LEU A 59 -24.81 3.68 -4.67
CA LEU A 59 -23.81 3.56 -3.61
C LEU A 59 -22.45 3.22 -4.20
N LEU A 60 -22.36 2.34 -5.20
CA LEU A 60 -21.09 2.05 -5.89
C LEU A 60 -20.55 3.28 -6.61
N LEU A 61 -21.41 4.01 -7.33
CA LEU A 61 -21.08 5.26 -8.00
C LEU A 61 -20.79 6.41 -7.01
N LEU A 62 -21.50 6.45 -5.88
CA LEU A 62 -21.24 7.38 -4.78
C LEU A 62 -19.90 7.06 -4.11
N LEU A 63 -19.58 5.80 -3.85
CA LEU A 63 -18.30 5.36 -3.27
C LEU A 63 -17.14 5.65 -4.23
N LEU A 64 -17.30 5.37 -5.52
CA LEU A 64 -16.30 5.71 -6.55
C LEU A 64 -16.16 7.24 -6.72
N GLY A 65 -17.27 7.98 -6.67
CA GLY A 65 -17.30 9.44 -6.74
C GLY A 65 -16.73 10.13 -5.50
N LEU A 66 -17.03 9.61 -4.30
CA LEU A 66 -16.48 10.07 -3.02
C LEU A 66 -15.00 9.72 -2.90
N ALA A 67 -14.59 8.51 -3.30
CA ALA A 67 -13.17 8.15 -3.39
C ALA A 67 -12.42 9.08 -4.36
N GLY A 68 -13.04 9.44 -5.49
CA GLY A 68 -12.52 10.45 -6.42
C GLY A 68 -12.43 11.86 -5.82
N LEU A 69 -13.49 12.36 -5.16
CA LEU A 69 -13.54 13.69 -4.55
C LEU A 69 -12.60 13.84 -3.35
N CYS A 70 -12.55 12.84 -2.47
CA CYS A 70 -11.62 12.77 -1.34
C CYS A 70 -10.16 12.72 -1.81
N ALA A 71 -9.91 12.15 -2.99
CA ALA A 71 -8.58 12.03 -3.59
C ALA A 71 -8.07 13.31 -4.27
N THR A 72 -8.94 14.18 -4.80
CA THR A 72 -8.47 15.23 -5.73
C THR A 72 -8.74 16.67 -5.30
N ARG A 73 -9.72 16.97 -4.43
CA ARG A 73 -10.26 18.35 -4.18
C ARG A 73 -10.66 19.15 -5.45
N GLN A 74 -10.42 18.61 -6.65
CA GLN A 74 -10.80 19.13 -7.96
C GLN A 74 -11.88 18.21 -8.54
N GLY A 75 -12.81 18.78 -9.32
CA GLY A 75 -14.00 18.10 -9.83
C GLY A 75 -13.74 16.79 -10.58
N PRO A 76 -14.80 16.01 -10.87
CA PRO A 76 -14.70 14.69 -11.48
C PRO A 76 -13.94 14.73 -12.81
N SER A 77 -13.15 13.69 -13.08
CA SER A 77 -12.33 13.60 -14.31
C SER A 77 -13.19 13.69 -15.57
N LYS A 78 -12.64 14.23 -16.67
CA LYS A 78 -13.34 14.31 -17.98
C LYS A 78 -13.85 12.95 -18.47
N LEU A 79 -13.18 11.86 -18.09
CA LEU A 79 -13.62 10.48 -18.38
C LEU A 79 -14.88 10.12 -17.59
N LEU A 80 -14.92 10.43 -16.28
CA LEU A 80 -16.12 10.20 -15.46
C LEU A 80 -17.28 11.08 -15.96
N GLN A 81 -17.01 12.31 -16.39
CA GLN A 81 -18.01 13.18 -17.02
C GLN A 81 -18.52 12.62 -18.35
N ALA A 82 -17.64 12.06 -19.20
CA ALA A 82 -18.01 11.43 -20.46
C ALA A 82 -18.82 10.14 -20.23
N GLN A 83 -18.43 9.33 -19.24
CA GLN A 83 -19.19 8.14 -18.84
C GLN A 83 -20.58 8.52 -18.31
N LEU A 84 -20.67 9.52 -17.42
CA LEU A 84 -21.95 10.05 -16.93
C LEU A 84 -22.82 10.63 -18.06
N ALA A 85 -22.22 11.30 -19.05
CA ALA A 85 -22.92 11.81 -20.23
C ALA A 85 -23.44 10.67 -21.12
N VAL A 86 -22.67 9.60 -21.32
CA VAL A 86 -23.11 8.38 -22.01
C VAL A 86 -24.26 7.72 -21.25
N PHE A 87 -24.22 7.69 -19.91
CA PHE A 87 -25.33 7.19 -19.08
C PHE A 87 -26.59 8.05 -19.18
N SER A 88 -26.45 9.39 -19.19
CA SER A 88 -27.60 10.28 -19.41
C SER A 88 -28.17 10.14 -20.81
N PHE A 89 -27.32 9.94 -21.81
CA PHE A 89 -27.71 9.70 -23.20
C PHE A 89 -28.43 8.35 -23.39
N LEU A 90 -27.89 7.28 -22.80
CA LEU A 90 -28.50 5.94 -22.81
C LEU A 90 -29.79 5.91 -21.98
N GLY A 91 -29.84 6.61 -20.84
CA GLY A 91 -31.04 6.80 -20.05
C GLY A 91 -32.15 7.52 -20.81
N ALA A 92 -31.81 8.59 -21.55
CA ALA A 92 -32.75 9.29 -22.41
C ALA A 92 -33.25 8.42 -23.57
N HIS A 93 -32.37 7.62 -24.21
CA HIS A 93 -32.75 6.67 -25.26
C HIS A 93 -33.63 5.52 -24.72
N PHE A 94 -33.35 5.05 -23.51
CA PHE A 94 -34.16 4.04 -22.84
C PHE A 94 -35.55 4.57 -22.48
N GLN A 95 -35.63 5.83 -22.05
CA GLN A 95 -36.90 6.50 -21.77
C GLN A 95 -37.70 6.72 -23.05
N ILE A 96 -37.04 7.05 -24.17
CA ILE A 96 -37.66 7.12 -25.50
C ILE A 96 -38.13 5.72 -25.96
N ALA A 97 -37.35 4.66 -25.76
CA ALA A 97 -37.72 3.29 -26.11
C ALA A 97 -38.90 2.74 -25.30
N LEU A 98 -38.98 3.09 -24.01
CA LEU A 98 -40.13 2.81 -23.14
C LEU A 98 -41.37 3.62 -23.54
N SER A 99 -41.19 4.86 -24.01
CA SER A 99 -42.29 5.74 -24.46
C SER A 99 -42.81 5.38 -25.85
N ALA A 100 -42.01 4.69 -26.66
CA ALA A 100 -42.27 4.41 -28.07
C ALA A 100 -42.75 2.99 -28.34
N ALA A 101 -43.07 2.18 -27.32
CA ALA A 101 -43.67 0.86 -27.51
C ALA A 101 -45.18 0.98 -27.79
N PRO A 102 -45.67 0.81 -29.04
CA PRO A 102 -47.10 0.71 -29.26
C PRO A 102 -47.51 -0.75 -29.09
N ALA A 103 -48.60 -0.99 -28.35
CA ALA A 103 -49.34 -2.23 -28.49
C ALA A 103 -49.98 -2.24 -29.89
N THR A 104 -49.32 -2.83 -30.90
CA THR A 104 -49.92 -3.57 -32.04
C THR A 104 -48.90 -3.89 -33.14
N ASP A 105 -49.08 -5.07 -33.74
CA ASP A 105 -48.36 -5.61 -34.90
C ASP A 105 -48.52 -4.76 -36.17
N VAL A 106 -47.60 -3.83 -36.44
CA VAL A 106 -47.28 -3.39 -37.81
C VAL A 106 -45.78 -3.04 -37.89
N ARG A 107 -45.02 -3.72 -38.77
CA ARG A 107 -43.63 -3.36 -39.08
C ARG A 107 -43.56 -2.06 -39.88
N PRO A 108 -42.75 -1.06 -39.51
CA PRO A 108 -42.42 0.04 -40.40
C PRO A 108 -41.21 -0.33 -41.28
N ALA A 109 -41.41 -0.25 -42.60
CA ALA A 109 -40.37 -0.38 -43.61
C ALA A 109 -39.76 0.99 -43.92
N TRP A 110 -38.81 1.47 -43.10
CA TRP A 110 -37.84 2.51 -43.48
C TRP A 110 -36.81 2.70 -42.35
N TRP A 111 -35.56 2.29 -42.60
CA TRP A 111 -34.41 2.64 -41.78
C TRP A 111 -33.22 2.97 -42.70
N PRO A 112 -32.87 4.25 -42.92
CA PRO A 112 -31.78 4.61 -43.82
C PRO A 112 -30.52 4.91 -43.01
N TYR A 113 -29.78 3.87 -42.57
CA TYR A 113 -28.38 4.01 -42.11
C TYR A 113 -27.68 2.64 -42.22
N ALA A 114 -27.45 2.19 -43.45
CA ALA A 114 -26.53 1.07 -43.72
C ALA A 114 -25.11 1.55 -44.05
N ASP A 115 -24.90 2.85 -44.31
CA ASP A 115 -23.63 3.37 -44.85
C ASP A 115 -22.69 4.00 -43.82
N LEU A 116 -22.95 3.88 -42.51
CA LEU A 116 -22.10 4.51 -41.50
C LEU A 116 -20.78 3.76 -41.19
N PHE A 117 -20.50 2.64 -41.86
CA PHE A 117 -19.30 1.81 -41.61
C PHE A 117 -18.34 1.70 -42.80
N CYS A 118 -18.51 2.52 -43.84
CA CYS A 118 -17.53 2.67 -44.91
C CYS A 118 -17.03 4.13 -44.98
N MET A 119 -16.26 4.57 -43.99
CA MET A 119 -15.49 5.81 -44.11
C MET A 119 -14.05 5.48 -44.54
N HIS A 120 -13.65 6.00 -45.70
CA HIS A 120 -12.25 6.08 -46.10
C HIS A 120 -11.53 7.12 -45.21
N ALA A 121 -10.21 6.97 -45.04
CA ALA A 121 -9.38 7.79 -44.13
C ALA A 121 -9.43 9.31 -44.39
N ASP A 122 -10.03 9.75 -45.50
CA ASP A 122 -10.02 11.12 -45.99
C ASP A 122 -11.25 11.93 -45.54
N GLU A 123 -12.24 11.30 -44.89
CA GLU A 123 -13.52 11.93 -44.49
C GLU A 123 -13.65 12.21 -42.99
N ILE A 124 -12.55 12.57 -42.32
CA ILE A 124 -12.60 12.99 -40.90
C ILE A 124 -13.29 14.37 -40.78
N PRO A 125 -14.32 14.54 -39.93
CA PRO A 125 -14.98 15.83 -39.71
C PRO A 125 -13.98 16.92 -39.27
N ARG A 126 -14.05 18.11 -39.89
CA ARG A 126 -13.09 19.23 -39.68
C ARG A 126 -12.95 19.68 -38.22
N TRP A 127 -13.97 19.46 -37.37
CA TRP A 127 -13.91 19.78 -35.94
C TRP A 127 -13.05 18.79 -35.13
N LEU A 128 -12.84 17.57 -35.64
CA LEU A 128 -11.96 16.56 -35.06
C LEU A 128 -10.51 16.79 -35.52
N GLN A 129 -10.29 17.19 -36.77
CA GLN A 129 -8.96 17.57 -37.29
C GLN A 129 -8.35 18.77 -36.53
N SER A 130 -9.16 19.77 -36.17
CA SER A 130 -8.67 20.94 -35.43
C SER A 130 -8.23 20.65 -33.99
N ARG A 131 -8.61 19.49 -33.43
CA ARG A 131 -8.16 19.03 -32.11
C ARG A 131 -7.06 17.97 -32.15
N LEU A 132 -6.72 17.47 -33.33
CA LEU A 132 -5.69 16.44 -33.55
C LEU A 132 -4.34 17.02 -33.99
N GLN A 133 -4.24 18.33 -34.26
CA GLN A 133 -2.96 18.98 -34.54
C GLN A 133 -2.19 19.29 -33.25
N PRO A 134 -0.89 18.92 -33.15
CA PRO A 134 -0.04 19.36 -32.06
C PRO A 134 0.20 20.89 -32.17
N PRO A 135 0.52 21.58 -31.04
CA PRO A 135 0.82 23.01 -31.06
C PRO A 135 2.02 23.30 -31.98
N ALA A 136 1.91 24.38 -32.76
CA ALA A 136 2.80 24.72 -33.88
C ALA A 136 4.27 25.04 -33.50
N ASP A 137 4.62 25.06 -32.21
CA ASP A 137 5.91 25.56 -31.75
C ASP A 137 6.91 24.46 -31.35
N ALA A 138 6.63 23.19 -31.65
CA ALA A 138 7.55 22.08 -31.39
C ALA A 138 8.38 21.69 -32.63
N VAL A 139 9.09 22.64 -33.22
CA VAL A 139 10.18 22.36 -34.18
C VAL A 139 11.51 22.59 -33.48
N VAL A 140 12.02 21.55 -32.82
CA VAL A 140 13.40 21.53 -32.32
C VAL A 140 14.30 21.03 -33.45
N HIS A 141 15.15 21.91 -33.97
CA HIS A 141 16.24 21.55 -34.87
C HIS A 141 17.20 20.58 -34.18
N LEU A 142 17.17 19.30 -34.59
CA LEU A 142 18.21 18.32 -34.29
C LEU A 142 19.46 18.67 -35.11
N LYS A 143 20.39 19.39 -34.48
CA LYS A 143 21.75 19.60 -35.00
C LYS A 143 22.61 18.41 -34.56
N LEU A 144 23.13 17.67 -35.54
CA LEU A 144 24.10 16.58 -35.36
C LEU A 144 25.31 17.05 -34.56
N ARG A 145 25.70 16.27 -33.55
CA ARG A 145 26.78 16.57 -32.60
C ARG A 145 28.03 15.80 -33.03
N GLU A 146 29.04 16.51 -33.51
CA GLU A 146 30.42 15.99 -33.59
C GLU A 146 31.08 16.00 -32.21
N PRO A 147 32.11 15.16 -31.98
CA PRO A 147 32.71 14.96 -30.66
C PRO A 147 33.94 15.85 -30.48
N TYR A 148 34.03 16.63 -29.38
CA TYR A 148 35.35 17.00 -28.83
C TYR A 148 35.31 17.44 -27.36
N SER A 149 36.19 16.77 -26.60
CA SER A 149 37.05 17.17 -25.46
C SER A 149 36.54 18.02 -24.28
N GLN A 150 36.81 17.47 -23.09
CA GLN A 150 37.34 18.11 -21.85
C GLN A 150 37.27 19.63 -21.72
N GLN A 151 36.52 20.09 -20.70
CA GLN A 151 36.96 21.17 -19.80
C GLN A 151 36.21 21.10 -18.46
N LEU A 152 36.99 21.02 -17.37
CA LEU A 152 36.53 21.28 -16.00
C LEU A 152 36.05 22.74 -15.89
N GLY A 153 34.90 22.94 -15.25
CA GLY A 153 34.44 24.27 -14.87
C GLY A 153 33.11 24.22 -14.11
N SER A 154 33.18 24.56 -12.83
CA SER A 154 32.07 24.78 -11.90
C SER A 154 31.02 25.75 -12.46
N ALA A 155 29.76 25.30 -12.59
CA ALA A 155 28.60 26.17 -12.72
C ALA A 155 27.32 25.42 -12.30
N GLY A 156 26.42 26.14 -11.62
CA GLY A 156 25.26 25.63 -10.91
C GLY A 156 24.33 24.73 -11.73
N SER A 157 23.85 23.68 -11.07
CA SER A 157 22.81 22.78 -11.55
C SER A 157 21.50 23.55 -11.76
N GLN A 158 21.15 23.83 -13.01
CA GLN A 158 19.77 24.17 -13.36
C GLN A 158 18.88 22.93 -13.21
N PRO A 159 17.61 23.08 -12.77
CA PRO A 159 16.69 21.96 -12.64
C PRO A 159 16.42 21.37 -14.02
N VAL A 160 16.71 20.08 -14.16
CA VAL A 160 16.37 19.27 -15.33
C VAL A 160 14.87 19.41 -15.57
N ALA A 161 14.49 19.96 -16.72
CA ALA A 161 13.11 20.09 -17.14
C ALA A 161 12.47 18.69 -17.14
N THR A 162 11.50 18.49 -16.25
CA THR A 162 10.71 17.27 -16.20
C THR A 162 9.98 17.11 -17.53
N THR A 163 10.34 16.06 -18.25
CA THR A 163 9.72 15.72 -19.53
C THR A 163 8.25 15.48 -19.26
N VAL A 164 7.39 16.36 -19.78
CA VAL A 164 5.93 16.22 -19.67
C VAL A 164 5.54 14.93 -20.36
N GLN A 165 5.19 13.91 -19.57
CA GLN A 165 4.82 12.59 -20.04
C GLN A 165 3.57 12.72 -20.91
N GLY A 166 3.72 12.49 -22.22
CA GLY A 166 2.64 12.61 -23.19
C GLY A 166 1.49 11.68 -22.84
N ARG A 167 0.30 12.24 -22.65
CA ARG A 167 -0.92 11.51 -22.31
C ARG A 167 -1.29 10.52 -23.43
N ASN A 168 -1.47 9.25 -23.12
CA ASN A 168 -1.70 8.19 -24.10
C ASN A 168 -3.18 8.08 -24.52
N TRP A 169 -3.69 9.11 -25.20
CA TRP A 169 -5.09 9.19 -25.65
C TRP A 169 -5.54 8.00 -26.53
N ARG A 170 -4.61 7.31 -27.19
CA ARG A 170 -4.92 6.14 -28.03
C ARG A 170 -5.42 4.96 -27.19
N GLY A 171 -4.85 4.75 -26.01
CA GLY A 171 -5.30 3.73 -25.05
C GLY A 171 -6.71 4.03 -24.53
N GLU A 172 -6.97 5.30 -24.18
CA GLU A 172 -8.29 5.79 -23.75
C GLU A 172 -9.36 5.49 -24.82
N VAL A 173 -9.12 5.86 -26.07
CA VAL A 173 -10.07 5.64 -27.18
C VAL A 173 -10.28 4.15 -27.46
N ALA A 174 -9.20 3.36 -27.50
CA ALA A 174 -9.29 1.93 -27.77
C ALA A 174 -10.14 1.20 -26.72
N ALA A 175 -9.96 1.52 -25.43
CA ALA A 175 -10.75 0.91 -24.37
C ALA A 175 -12.24 1.30 -24.41
N VAL A 176 -12.54 2.57 -24.72
CA VAL A 176 -13.94 3.03 -24.87
C VAL A 176 -14.61 2.32 -26.05
N VAL A 177 -13.94 2.27 -27.21
CA VAL A 177 -14.47 1.60 -28.41
C VAL A 177 -14.67 0.11 -28.15
N TYR A 178 -13.70 -0.56 -27.52
CA TYR A 178 -13.80 -1.97 -27.15
C TYR A 178 -14.98 -2.25 -26.22
N THR A 179 -15.13 -1.44 -25.16
CA THR A 179 -16.20 -1.59 -24.19
C THR A 179 -17.57 -1.35 -24.84
N ALA A 180 -17.69 -0.32 -25.68
CA ALA A 180 -18.91 -0.04 -26.43
C ALA A 180 -19.27 -1.20 -27.37
N ALA A 181 -18.29 -1.75 -28.10
CA ALA A 181 -18.49 -2.90 -28.98
C ALA A 181 -18.99 -4.14 -28.22
N ARG A 182 -18.45 -4.43 -27.02
CA ARG A 182 -18.94 -5.51 -26.16
C ARG A 182 -20.38 -5.31 -25.71
N ILE A 183 -20.71 -4.12 -25.24
CA ILE A 183 -22.09 -3.80 -24.83
C ILE A 183 -23.05 -3.97 -26.01
N THR A 184 -22.69 -3.43 -27.19
CA THR A 184 -23.52 -3.56 -28.39
C THR A 184 -23.71 -5.03 -28.79
N ALA A 185 -22.66 -5.84 -28.77
CA ALA A 185 -22.76 -7.26 -29.09
C ALA A 185 -23.70 -7.99 -28.11
N ASN A 186 -23.54 -7.77 -26.80
CA ASN A 186 -24.39 -8.41 -25.79
C ASN A 186 -25.87 -8.00 -25.94
N LEU A 187 -26.14 -6.73 -26.25
CA LEU A 187 -27.51 -6.24 -26.49
C LEU A 187 -28.12 -6.79 -27.80
N LEU A 188 -27.32 -6.96 -28.85
CA LEU A 188 -27.78 -7.54 -30.12
C LEU A 188 -28.11 -9.02 -29.97
N MET A 189 -27.25 -9.78 -29.29
CA MET A 189 -27.49 -11.20 -29.01
C MET A 189 -28.72 -11.40 -28.11
N TRP A 190 -28.93 -10.51 -27.14
CA TRP A 190 -30.14 -10.53 -26.32
C TRP A 190 -31.43 -10.34 -27.12
N ARG A 191 -31.42 -9.42 -28.10
CA ARG A 191 -32.59 -9.16 -28.97
C ARG A 191 -32.92 -10.35 -29.87
N TYR A 192 -31.92 -11.13 -30.28
CA TYR A 192 -32.10 -12.27 -31.17
C TYR A 192 -33.00 -13.37 -30.56
N HIS A 193 -32.90 -13.60 -29.25
CA HIS A 193 -33.60 -14.70 -28.59
C HIS A 193 -35.01 -14.41 -28.08
N SER A 194 -35.57 -13.21 -28.34
CA SER A 194 -36.90 -12.82 -27.85
C SER A 194 -37.11 -13.07 -26.34
N LEU A 195 -36.02 -13.08 -25.56
CA LEU A 195 -36.10 -13.32 -24.13
C LEU A 195 -36.88 -12.17 -23.49
N PRO A 196 -37.81 -12.45 -22.55
CA PRO A 196 -38.50 -11.40 -21.84
C PRO A 196 -37.48 -10.46 -21.22
N VAL A 197 -37.76 -9.15 -21.25
CA VAL A 197 -36.84 -8.15 -20.74
C VAL A 197 -36.66 -8.37 -19.24
N ARG A 198 -35.56 -9.03 -18.87
CA ARG A 198 -35.18 -9.30 -17.49
C ARG A 198 -33.97 -8.43 -17.16
N TRP A 199 -34.14 -7.59 -16.15
CA TRP A 199 -33.14 -6.60 -15.74
C TRP A 199 -31.78 -7.24 -15.41
N GLN A 200 -31.76 -8.45 -14.87
CA GLN A 200 -30.52 -9.17 -14.53
C GLN A 200 -29.65 -9.43 -15.77
N LEU A 201 -30.26 -9.79 -16.90
CA LEU A 201 -29.55 -10.00 -18.17
C LEU A 201 -29.07 -8.66 -18.77
N LEU A 202 -29.82 -7.58 -18.55
CA LEU A 202 -29.41 -6.24 -18.95
C LEU A 202 -28.21 -5.74 -18.13
N CYS A 203 -28.19 -6.03 -16.83
CA CYS A 203 -27.04 -5.76 -15.97
C CYS A 203 -25.81 -6.52 -16.43
N ASP A 204 -25.94 -7.80 -16.77
CA ASP A 204 -24.84 -8.61 -17.34
C ASP A 204 -24.32 -7.99 -18.65
N ALA A 205 -25.24 -7.68 -19.57
CA ALA A 205 -24.91 -7.14 -20.89
C ALA A 205 -24.23 -5.76 -20.86
N ILE A 206 -24.45 -4.96 -19.81
CA ILE A 206 -23.96 -3.57 -19.70
C ILE A 206 -22.90 -3.42 -18.61
N VAL A 207 -23.23 -3.77 -17.36
CA VAL A 207 -22.39 -3.48 -16.19
C VAL A 207 -21.10 -4.28 -16.21
N ARG A 208 -21.16 -5.57 -16.56
CA ARG A 208 -19.96 -6.42 -16.62
C ARG A 208 -18.96 -5.93 -17.67
N PRO A 209 -19.34 -5.67 -18.94
CA PRO A 209 -18.41 -5.08 -19.91
C PRO A 209 -17.85 -3.73 -19.48
N LEU A 210 -18.65 -2.88 -18.83
CA LEU A 210 -18.17 -1.59 -18.33
C LEU A 210 -17.08 -1.75 -17.27
N VAL A 211 -17.31 -2.61 -16.27
CA VAL A 211 -16.35 -2.80 -15.18
C VAL A 211 -15.08 -3.51 -15.67
N THR A 212 -15.23 -4.57 -16.46
CA THR A 212 -14.08 -5.32 -17.00
C THR A 212 -13.32 -4.51 -18.05
N GLY A 213 -14.00 -3.72 -18.89
CA GLY A 213 -13.40 -2.79 -19.83
C GLY A 213 -12.66 -1.64 -19.14
N LEU A 214 -13.22 -1.09 -18.06
CA LEU A 214 -12.53 -0.10 -17.21
C LEU A 214 -11.30 -0.72 -16.52
N GLY A 215 -11.41 -1.95 -16.03
CA GLY A 215 -10.28 -2.67 -15.47
C GLY A 215 -9.15 -2.85 -16.48
N ALA A 216 -9.47 -3.34 -17.68
CA ALA A 216 -8.51 -3.51 -18.77
C ALA A 216 -7.85 -2.18 -19.17
N TYR A 217 -8.65 -1.11 -19.28
CA TYR A 217 -8.13 0.23 -19.50
C TYR A 217 -7.11 0.65 -18.44
N ILE A 218 -7.44 0.48 -17.16
CA ILE A 218 -6.55 0.85 -16.06
C ILE A 218 -5.25 0.02 -16.13
N CYS A 219 -5.32 -1.27 -16.45
CA CYS A 219 -4.16 -2.14 -16.66
C CYS A 219 -3.25 -1.67 -17.80
N VAL A 220 -3.82 -1.19 -18.90
CA VAL A 220 -3.05 -0.66 -20.04
C VAL A 220 -2.46 0.71 -19.73
N GLU A 221 -3.28 1.65 -19.27
CA GLU A 221 -2.88 3.05 -19.02
C GLU A 221 -1.87 3.17 -17.88
N ARG A 222 -2.02 2.34 -16.83
CA ARG A 222 -1.11 2.31 -15.68
C ARG A 222 -0.13 1.15 -15.74
N SER A 223 0.12 0.58 -16.92
CA SER A 223 1.08 -0.51 -17.12
C SER A 223 2.48 -0.16 -16.61
N TYR A 224 2.88 1.12 -16.64
CA TYR A 224 4.15 1.59 -16.08
C TYR A 224 4.27 1.42 -14.55
N ARG A 225 3.16 1.30 -13.83
CA ARG A 225 3.15 1.01 -12.38
C ARG A 225 3.32 -0.47 -12.09
N LEU A 226 3.15 -1.31 -13.12
CA LEU A 226 3.23 -2.74 -12.99
C LEU A 226 4.61 -3.19 -13.44
N SER A 227 5.43 -3.65 -12.50
CA SER A 227 6.65 -4.41 -12.84
C SER A 227 6.28 -5.57 -13.77
N ALA A 228 6.96 -5.66 -14.92
CA ALA A 228 6.83 -6.79 -15.85
C ALA A 228 7.43 -8.07 -15.25
N ASP A 229 8.38 -7.92 -14.33
CA ASP A 229 9.08 -9.03 -13.69
C ASP A 229 8.32 -9.57 -12.48
N SER A 230 7.34 -8.82 -11.96
CA SER A 230 6.47 -9.30 -10.89
C SER A 230 5.45 -10.30 -11.46
N PRO A 231 5.51 -11.59 -11.07
CA PRO A 231 4.55 -12.59 -11.53
C PRO A 231 3.14 -12.15 -11.19
N LEU A 232 2.94 -11.55 -10.02
CA LEU A 232 1.64 -11.10 -9.52
C LEU A 232 1.00 -10.03 -10.40
N HIS A 233 1.79 -9.08 -10.90
CA HIS A 233 1.32 -8.09 -11.85
C HIS A 233 1.01 -8.68 -13.22
N MET A 234 1.74 -9.72 -13.63
CA MET A 234 1.38 -10.46 -14.83
C MET A 234 0.04 -11.18 -14.61
N TRP A 235 -0.10 -11.96 -13.53
CA TRP A 235 -1.34 -12.67 -13.19
C TRP A 235 -2.54 -11.73 -13.16
N ALA A 236 -2.43 -10.57 -12.49
CA ALA A 236 -3.50 -9.58 -12.45
C ALA A 236 -3.87 -9.05 -13.86
N ARG A 237 -2.89 -8.80 -14.73
CA ARG A 237 -3.13 -8.38 -16.12
C ARG A 237 -3.84 -9.47 -16.92
N TRP A 238 -3.30 -10.68 -16.91
CA TRP A 238 -3.88 -11.83 -17.59
C TRP A 238 -5.33 -12.04 -17.17
N LEU A 239 -5.57 -12.00 -15.87
CA LEU A 239 -6.87 -12.23 -15.27
C LEU A 239 -7.89 -11.15 -15.68
N VAL A 240 -7.52 -9.87 -15.66
CA VAL A 240 -8.37 -8.77 -16.14
C VAL A 240 -8.64 -8.87 -17.65
N PHE A 241 -7.65 -9.24 -18.47
CA PHE A 241 -7.84 -9.42 -19.91
C PHE A 241 -8.71 -10.63 -20.25
N CYS A 242 -8.58 -11.74 -19.50
CA CYS A 242 -9.46 -12.90 -19.64
C CYS A 242 -10.92 -12.52 -19.39
N LEU A 243 -11.22 -11.74 -18.35
CA LEU A 243 -12.57 -11.23 -18.10
C LEU A 243 -13.07 -10.24 -19.13
N ALA A 244 -12.14 -9.46 -19.69
CA ALA A 244 -12.48 -8.54 -20.75
C ALA A 244 -12.93 -9.29 -22.02
N SER A 245 -12.62 -10.58 -22.17
CA SER A 245 -13.02 -11.37 -23.34
C SER A 245 -14.54 -11.53 -23.47
N PHE A 246 -15.03 -11.48 -24.71
CA PHE A 246 -16.43 -11.75 -25.07
C PHE A 246 -16.91 -13.15 -24.64
N HIS A 247 -16.00 -14.11 -24.54
CA HIS A 247 -16.32 -15.47 -24.11
C HIS A 247 -16.75 -15.57 -22.65
N CYS A 248 -16.49 -14.53 -21.85
CA CYS A 248 -16.92 -14.41 -20.47
C CYS A 248 -18.24 -13.65 -20.32
N ASP A 249 -18.90 -13.28 -21.43
CA ASP A 249 -20.24 -12.71 -21.41
C ASP A 249 -21.27 -13.83 -21.50
N PHE A 250 -22.22 -13.85 -20.56
CA PHE A 250 -23.19 -14.94 -20.44
C PHE A 250 -24.02 -15.08 -21.72
N VAL A 251 -24.42 -13.96 -22.31
CA VAL A 251 -25.24 -13.91 -23.53
C VAL A 251 -24.51 -14.54 -24.72
N VAL A 252 -23.19 -14.40 -24.81
CA VAL A 252 -22.37 -15.00 -25.87
C VAL A 252 -22.12 -16.49 -25.59
N ALA A 253 -21.93 -16.87 -24.33
CA ALA A 253 -21.68 -18.25 -23.92
C ALA A 253 -22.86 -19.19 -24.20
N VAL A 254 -24.10 -18.70 -24.07
CA VAL A 254 -25.32 -19.48 -24.34
C VAL A 254 -25.43 -19.91 -25.80
N GLU A 255 -24.82 -19.16 -26.72
CA GLU A 255 -25.01 -19.31 -28.17
C GLU A 255 -23.99 -20.22 -28.83
N LEU A 256 -22.85 -20.40 -28.18
CA LEU A 256 -21.81 -21.28 -28.68
C LEU A 256 -22.10 -22.71 -28.18
N PRO A 257 -22.06 -23.74 -29.05
CA PRO A 257 -22.30 -25.14 -28.64
C PRO A 257 -21.43 -25.65 -27.49
N TRP A 258 -20.25 -25.04 -27.33
CA TRP A 258 -19.28 -25.33 -26.26
C TRP A 258 -19.17 -24.18 -25.25
N GLY A 259 -19.90 -23.09 -25.47
CA GLY A 259 -19.76 -21.83 -24.76
C GLY A 259 -20.11 -21.95 -23.29
N MET A 260 -21.17 -22.67 -22.94
CA MET A 260 -21.58 -22.84 -21.54
C MET A 260 -20.59 -23.69 -20.73
N ALA A 261 -20.07 -24.77 -21.31
CA ALA A 261 -19.05 -25.60 -20.67
C ALA A 261 -17.75 -24.80 -20.49
N MET A 262 -17.32 -24.09 -21.53
CA MET A 262 -16.15 -23.22 -21.48
C MET A 262 -16.34 -22.07 -20.49
N PHE A 263 -17.52 -21.45 -20.45
CA PHE A 263 -17.87 -20.39 -19.50
C PHE A 263 -17.82 -20.90 -18.07
N GLY A 264 -18.38 -22.07 -17.78
CA GLY A 264 -18.31 -22.69 -16.46
C GLY A 264 -16.87 -22.93 -16.01
N VAL A 265 -16.02 -23.48 -16.89
CA VAL A 265 -14.60 -23.69 -16.61
C VAL A 265 -13.85 -22.37 -16.41
N LEU A 266 -14.08 -21.38 -17.28
CA LEU A 266 -13.44 -20.07 -17.19
C LEU A 266 -13.87 -19.32 -15.93
N ALA A 267 -15.16 -19.35 -15.58
CA ALA A 267 -15.69 -18.76 -14.36
C ALA A 267 -15.10 -19.46 -13.12
N PHE A 268 -15.01 -20.79 -13.11
CA PHE A 268 -14.36 -21.54 -12.04
C PHE A 268 -12.89 -21.13 -11.86
N LEU A 269 -12.10 -21.15 -12.95
CA LEU A 269 -10.69 -20.78 -12.92
C LEU A 269 -10.50 -19.34 -12.45
N TRP A 270 -11.39 -18.44 -12.89
CA TRP A 270 -11.44 -17.05 -12.46
C TRP A 270 -11.68 -16.95 -10.95
N GLU A 271 -12.75 -17.56 -10.43
CA GLU A 271 -13.09 -17.47 -9.00
C GLU A 271 -11.93 -17.94 -8.11
N VAL A 272 -11.32 -19.06 -8.47
CA VAL A 272 -10.16 -19.59 -7.73
C VAL A 272 -8.97 -18.64 -7.82
N SER A 273 -8.66 -18.15 -9.01
CA SER A 273 -7.48 -17.29 -9.24
C SER A 273 -7.63 -15.93 -8.54
N CYS A 274 -8.81 -15.33 -8.55
CA CYS A 274 -9.07 -14.05 -7.90
C CYS A 274 -8.93 -14.11 -6.41
N ASN A 275 -9.56 -15.11 -5.78
CA ASN A 275 -9.48 -15.29 -4.34
C ASN A 275 -8.04 -15.61 -3.92
N ALA A 276 -7.31 -16.42 -4.70
CA ALA A 276 -5.89 -16.68 -4.46
C ALA A 276 -5.03 -15.41 -4.56
N ILE A 277 -5.19 -14.64 -5.63
CA ILE A 277 -4.47 -13.36 -5.82
C ILE A 277 -4.83 -12.37 -4.71
N GLN A 278 -6.10 -12.25 -4.36
CA GLN A 278 -6.60 -11.38 -3.31
C GLN A 278 -5.96 -11.70 -1.96
N MET A 279 -5.99 -12.98 -1.56
CA MET A 279 -5.38 -13.42 -0.30
C MET A 279 -3.87 -13.22 -0.30
N HIS A 280 -3.21 -13.53 -1.42
CA HIS A 280 -1.76 -13.39 -1.56
C HIS A 280 -1.33 -11.91 -1.47
N MET A 281 -1.95 -11.04 -2.27
CA MET A 281 -1.73 -9.60 -2.27
C MET A 281 -1.95 -8.98 -0.90
N THR A 282 -3.03 -9.39 -0.22
CA THR A 282 -3.34 -8.87 1.10
C THR A 282 -2.28 -9.27 2.13
N ASN A 283 -1.78 -10.51 2.07
CA ASN A 283 -0.68 -10.95 2.92
C ASN A 283 0.63 -10.20 2.65
N LEU A 284 0.93 -9.88 1.39
CA LEU A 284 2.09 -9.04 1.04
C LEU A 284 1.94 -7.63 1.63
N LYS A 285 0.77 -7.00 1.45
CA LYS A 285 0.48 -5.69 2.06
C LYS A 285 0.63 -5.70 3.57
N LEU A 286 0.07 -6.71 4.25
CA LEU A 286 0.20 -6.84 5.70
C LEU A 286 1.67 -6.94 6.13
N ARG A 287 2.51 -7.68 5.40
CA ARG A 287 3.95 -7.76 5.68
C ARG A 287 4.66 -6.43 5.48
N ALA A 288 4.37 -5.73 4.39
CA ALA A 288 4.92 -4.41 4.10
C ALA A 288 4.51 -3.38 5.17
N LEU A 289 3.31 -3.53 5.74
CA LEU A 289 2.82 -2.72 6.85
C LEU A 289 3.32 -3.18 8.23
N GLY A 290 4.19 -4.19 8.29
CA GLY A 290 4.78 -4.72 9.52
C GLY A 290 3.93 -5.73 10.29
N TYR A 291 2.75 -6.12 9.79
CA TYR A 291 1.88 -7.14 10.37
C TYR A 291 2.34 -8.57 9.98
N ARG A 292 3.63 -8.87 10.21
CA ARG A 292 4.24 -10.16 9.81
C ARG A 292 3.58 -11.36 10.48
N ILE A 293 3.25 -11.23 11.77
CA ILE A 293 2.57 -12.30 12.54
C ILE A 293 1.21 -12.59 11.93
N THR A 294 0.38 -11.56 11.73
CA THR A 294 -0.94 -11.69 11.10
C THR A 294 -0.85 -12.33 9.73
N ALA A 295 0.05 -11.85 8.86
CA ALA A 295 0.25 -12.41 7.53
C ALA A 295 0.72 -13.88 7.54
N ASN A 296 1.58 -14.25 8.49
CA ASN A 296 2.05 -15.64 8.63
C ASN A 296 0.94 -16.55 9.15
N LEU A 297 0.16 -16.10 10.14
CA LEU A 297 -1.02 -16.84 10.62
C LEU A 297 -2.03 -17.03 9.49
N SER A 298 -2.33 -15.99 8.70
CA SER A 298 -3.19 -16.09 7.52
C SER A 298 -2.67 -17.11 6.51
N LYS A 299 -1.34 -17.22 6.31
CA LYS A 299 -0.76 -18.26 5.44
C LYS A 299 -0.94 -19.68 6.00
N VAL A 300 -0.77 -19.86 7.31
CA VAL A 300 -0.97 -21.15 7.97
C VAL A 300 -2.44 -21.59 7.85
N PHE A 301 -3.40 -20.72 8.17
CA PHE A 301 -4.82 -21.03 8.02
C PHE A 301 -5.21 -21.28 6.56
N LEU A 302 -4.63 -20.55 5.61
CA LEU A 302 -4.84 -20.83 4.19
C LEU A 302 -4.32 -22.21 3.79
N LEU A 303 -3.14 -22.61 4.27
CA LEU A 303 -2.59 -23.93 4.01
C LEU A 303 -3.50 -25.03 4.60
N VAL A 304 -4.00 -24.84 5.83
CA VAL A 304 -4.95 -25.75 6.47
C VAL A 304 -6.24 -25.87 5.63
N ALA A 305 -6.79 -24.74 5.16
CA ALA A 305 -7.95 -24.75 4.28
C ALA A 305 -7.68 -25.51 2.97
N LEU A 306 -6.53 -25.29 2.34
CA LEU A 306 -6.15 -26.01 1.10
C LEU A 306 -5.97 -27.51 1.33
N CYS A 307 -5.36 -27.92 2.46
CA CYS A 307 -5.23 -29.32 2.83
C CYS A 307 -6.61 -29.96 3.10
N ALA A 308 -7.52 -29.25 3.76
CA ALA A 308 -8.88 -29.71 3.99
C ALA A 308 -9.64 -29.90 2.66
N ALA A 309 -9.54 -28.93 1.75
CA ALA A 309 -10.14 -29.04 0.41
C ALA A 309 -9.53 -30.18 -0.41
N ALA A 310 -8.22 -30.44 -0.30
CA ALA A 310 -7.59 -31.58 -0.98
C ALA A 310 -8.01 -32.93 -0.37
N ALA A 311 -8.25 -32.99 0.95
CA ALA A 311 -8.74 -34.19 1.62
C ALA A 311 -10.14 -34.59 1.15
N GLU A 312 -10.97 -33.65 0.69
CA GLU A 312 -12.29 -33.94 0.08
C GLU A 312 -12.21 -34.74 -1.23
N LEU A 313 -11.03 -34.77 -1.88
CA LEU A 313 -10.79 -35.63 -3.04
C LEU A 313 -10.58 -37.10 -2.64
N LEU A 314 -10.39 -37.38 -1.36
CA LEU A 314 -10.30 -38.73 -0.81
C LEU A 314 -11.70 -39.25 -0.43
N PRO A 315 -11.93 -40.57 -0.45
CA PRO A 315 -13.22 -41.18 -0.10
C PRO A 315 -13.47 -41.20 1.42
N VAL A 316 -13.34 -40.04 2.07
CA VAL A 316 -13.63 -39.83 3.51
C VAL A 316 -15.04 -39.25 3.64
N GLU A 317 -15.67 -39.40 4.80
CA GLU A 317 -17.00 -38.87 5.10
C GLU A 317 -17.01 -37.32 5.03
N LYS A 318 -17.44 -36.80 3.87
CA LYS A 318 -17.29 -35.39 3.42
C LYS A 318 -17.87 -34.33 4.35
N THR A 319 -18.94 -34.64 5.07
CA THR A 319 -19.70 -33.64 5.83
C THR A 319 -18.96 -33.10 7.07
N THR A 320 -17.95 -33.82 7.56
CA THR A 320 -17.24 -33.42 8.79
C THR A 320 -16.05 -32.51 8.51
N ILE A 321 -15.30 -32.72 7.43
CA ILE A 321 -14.08 -31.95 7.16
C ILE A 321 -14.41 -30.55 6.61
N GLU A 322 -15.39 -30.44 5.70
CA GLU A 322 -15.84 -29.15 5.15
C GLU A 322 -16.29 -28.16 6.25
N ASN A 323 -17.22 -28.60 7.10
CA ASN A 323 -17.89 -27.73 8.07
C ASN A 323 -16.99 -27.33 9.25
N TRP A 324 -16.10 -28.23 9.68
CA TRP A 324 -15.32 -28.02 10.91
C TRP A 324 -13.90 -27.49 10.66
N VAL A 325 -13.35 -27.68 9.45
CA VAL A 325 -11.95 -27.32 9.16
C VAL A 325 -11.85 -26.30 8.03
N PHE A 326 -12.48 -26.56 6.88
CA PHE A 326 -12.32 -25.71 5.69
C PHE A 326 -12.91 -24.30 5.91
N PHE A 327 -14.21 -24.21 6.19
CA PHE A 327 -14.88 -22.90 6.34
C PHE A 327 -14.34 -22.08 7.52
N PRO A 328 -14.10 -22.66 8.73
CA PRO A 328 -13.53 -21.91 9.83
C PRO A 328 -12.12 -21.40 9.53
N SER A 329 -11.29 -22.19 8.84
CA SER A 329 -9.93 -21.75 8.46
C SER A 329 -9.98 -20.61 7.46
N LEU A 330 -10.84 -20.69 6.44
CA LEU A 330 -11.02 -19.60 5.48
C LEU A 330 -11.57 -18.33 6.16
N ALA A 331 -12.57 -18.47 7.03
CA ALA A 331 -13.11 -17.35 7.81
C ALA A 331 -12.01 -16.71 8.70
N ALA A 332 -11.17 -17.52 9.34
CA ALA A 332 -10.04 -17.03 10.13
C ALA A 332 -9.04 -16.23 9.26
N VAL A 333 -8.73 -16.68 8.03
CA VAL A 333 -7.89 -15.92 7.09
C VAL A 333 -8.51 -14.56 6.82
N LEU A 334 -9.79 -14.51 6.44
CA LEU A 334 -10.47 -13.27 6.07
C LEU A 334 -10.57 -12.30 7.26
N LEU A 335 -10.88 -12.79 8.46
CA LEU A 335 -10.97 -11.98 9.68
C LEU A 335 -9.60 -11.42 10.10
N LEU A 336 -8.54 -12.24 10.04
CA LEU A 336 -7.17 -11.78 10.33
C LEU A 336 -6.73 -10.71 9.33
N GLN A 337 -7.01 -10.90 8.06
CA GLN A 337 -6.65 -9.94 7.01
C GLN A 337 -7.45 -8.64 7.13
N PHE A 338 -8.76 -8.74 7.38
CA PHE A 338 -9.64 -7.60 7.66
C PHE A 338 -9.14 -6.81 8.86
N TYR A 339 -8.86 -7.50 9.98
CA TYR A 339 -8.36 -6.88 11.20
C TYR A 339 -7.02 -6.17 10.96
N GLY A 340 -6.05 -6.85 10.35
CA GLY A 340 -4.72 -6.29 10.10
C GLY A 340 -4.76 -5.04 9.22
N LEU A 341 -5.54 -5.05 8.13
CA LEU A 341 -5.68 -3.90 7.25
C LEU A 341 -6.49 -2.76 7.88
N SER A 342 -7.57 -3.07 8.60
CA SER A 342 -8.37 -2.05 9.29
C SER A 342 -7.59 -1.37 10.40
N HIS A 343 -6.79 -2.15 11.15
CA HIS A 343 -5.93 -1.62 12.21
C HIS A 343 -4.80 -0.75 11.64
N ALA A 344 -4.15 -1.20 10.56
CA ALA A 344 -3.12 -0.42 9.86
C ALA A 344 -3.69 0.90 9.30
N ALA A 345 -4.88 0.84 8.68
CA ALA A 345 -5.58 2.03 8.18
C ALA A 345 -5.97 2.98 9.32
N GLY A 346 -6.51 2.45 10.43
CA GLY A 346 -6.89 3.23 11.60
C GLY A 346 -5.71 3.97 12.22
N ARG A 347 -4.58 3.28 12.45
CA ARG A 347 -3.35 3.93 12.94
C ARG A 347 -2.86 5.01 11.98
N ALA A 348 -2.82 4.73 10.68
CA ALA A 348 -2.39 5.69 9.68
C ALA A 348 -3.30 6.94 9.63
N ILE A 349 -4.61 6.79 9.79
CA ILE A 349 -5.55 7.91 9.88
C ILE A 349 -5.31 8.75 11.14
N CYS A 350 -5.09 8.10 12.29
CA CYS A 350 -4.86 8.80 13.55
C CYS A 350 -3.53 9.57 13.56
N LEU A 351 -2.45 8.95 13.09
CA LEU A 351 -1.10 9.54 13.10
C LEU A 351 -0.88 10.52 11.94
N GLY A 352 -1.42 10.20 10.76
CA GLY A 352 -1.28 10.98 9.53
C GLY A 352 -2.47 11.88 9.22
N TRP A 353 -3.30 12.26 10.20
CA TRP A 353 -4.55 13.00 9.95
C TRP A 353 -4.36 14.29 9.13
N HIS A 354 -3.21 14.95 9.28
CA HIS A 354 -2.89 16.17 8.57
C HIS A 354 -2.38 15.94 7.14
N ASP A 355 -1.91 14.74 6.81
CA ASP A 355 -1.46 14.38 5.48
C ASP A 355 -2.63 13.84 4.63
N ALA A 356 -3.01 14.60 3.59
CA ALA A 356 -4.08 14.21 2.68
C ALA A 356 -3.76 12.91 1.90
N VAL A 357 -2.48 12.66 1.60
CA VAL A 357 -2.02 11.47 0.89
C VAL A 357 -2.17 10.24 1.76
N VAL A 358 -1.72 10.31 3.01
CA VAL A 358 -1.82 9.21 3.98
C VAL A 358 -3.28 8.88 4.26
N ARG A 359 -4.14 9.89 4.46
CA ARG A 359 -5.59 9.67 4.65
C ARG A 359 -6.26 9.01 3.45
N ALA A 360 -5.94 9.43 2.23
CA ALA A 360 -6.51 8.83 1.03
C ALA A 360 -6.08 7.36 0.89
N THR A 361 -4.79 7.07 1.12
CA THR A 361 -4.25 5.71 1.09
C THR A 361 -4.86 4.83 2.18
N ALA A 362 -4.95 5.33 3.41
CA ALA A 362 -5.60 4.62 4.51
C ALA A 362 -7.10 4.38 4.25
N GLY A 363 -7.79 5.34 3.62
CA GLY A 363 -9.15 5.15 3.14
C GLY A 363 -9.27 4.01 2.12
N CYS A 364 -8.34 3.94 1.16
CA CYS A 364 -8.27 2.83 0.21
C CYS A 364 -7.97 1.49 0.90
N LEU A 365 -7.13 1.47 1.95
CA LEU A 365 -6.89 0.26 2.75
C LEU A 365 -8.14 -0.18 3.51
N LEU A 366 -8.94 0.75 4.02
CA LEU A 366 -10.19 0.44 4.71
C LEU A 366 -11.26 -0.09 3.74
N ILE A 367 -11.36 0.50 2.55
CA ILE A 367 -12.23 -0.01 1.48
C ILE A 367 -11.79 -1.42 1.08
N ASN A 368 -10.50 -1.63 0.87
CA ASN A 368 -9.93 -2.94 0.57
C ASN A 368 -10.26 -3.95 1.69
N ALA A 369 -10.08 -3.56 2.96
CA ALA A 369 -10.46 -4.41 4.09
C ALA A 369 -11.95 -4.77 4.02
N ALA A 370 -12.84 -3.80 3.82
CA ALA A 370 -14.28 -4.04 3.70
C ALA A 370 -14.66 -4.97 2.55
N LEU A 371 -13.89 -4.97 1.45
CA LEU A 371 -14.10 -5.85 0.29
C LEU A 371 -13.55 -7.27 0.48
N LEU A 372 -12.72 -7.52 1.50
CA LEU A 372 -12.16 -8.86 1.76
C LEU A 372 -13.20 -9.92 2.11
N ILE A 373 -14.30 -9.51 2.74
CA ILE A 373 -15.34 -10.45 3.19
C ILE A 373 -16.38 -10.68 2.08
N PRO A 374 -16.96 -9.64 1.44
CA PRO A 374 -17.99 -9.83 0.42
C PRO A 374 -17.50 -10.59 -0.81
N GLY A 375 -16.25 -10.37 -1.25
CA GLY A 375 -15.70 -11.05 -2.43
C GLY A 375 -15.76 -12.57 -2.31
N PRO A 376 -14.99 -13.19 -1.40
CA PRO A 376 -14.99 -14.64 -1.20
C PRO A 376 -16.35 -15.24 -0.86
N VAL A 377 -17.23 -14.50 -0.18
CA VAL A 377 -18.61 -14.98 0.11
C VAL A 377 -19.43 -15.05 -1.18
N LEU A 378 -19.36 -14.03 -2.02
CA LEU A 378 -20.04 -14.01 -3.32
C LEU A 378 -19.42 -15.02 -4.28
N SER A 379 -18.08 -15.17 -4.29
CA SER A 379 -17.38 -16.23 -5.02
C SER A 379 -17.81 -17.61 -4.57
N GLY A 380 -17.94 -17.84 -3.26
CA GLY A 380 -18.40 -19.10 -2.71
C GLY A 380 -19.82 -19.43 -3.18
N TYR A 381 -20.72 -18.43 -3.18
CA TYR A 381 -22.07 -18.59 -3.73
C TYR A 381 -22.05 -18.84 -5.24
N ALA A 382 -21.30 -18.06 -6.01
CA ALA A 382 -21.16 -18.22 -7.46
C ALA A 382 -20.57 -19.59 -7.81
N LEU A 383 -19.59 -20.06 -7.06
CA LEU A 383 -18.98 -21.38 -7.20
C LEU A 383 -19.95 -22.50 -6.85
N MET A 384 -20.71 -22.36 -5.76
CA MET A 384 -21.76 -23.32 -5.39
C MET A 384 -22.83 -23.40 -6.47
N VAL A 385 -23.22 -22.26 -7.04
CA VAL A 385 -24.10 -22.23 -8.21
C VAL A 385 -23.43 -22.99 -9.36
N LEU A 386 -22.22 -22.63 -9.79
CA LEU A 386 -21.50 -23.29 -10.90
C LEU A 386 -21.35 -24.80 -10.71
N LEU A 387 -21.02 -25.26 -9.50
CA LEU A 387 -20.85 -26.68 -9.15
C LEU A 387 -22.19 -27.43 -9.09
N SER A 388 -23.27 -26.76 -8.68
CA SER A 388 -24.63 -27.32 -8.74
C SER A 388 -25.16 -27.47 -10.18
N VAL A 389 -24.49 -26.86 -11.16
CA VAL A 389 -24.93 -26.77 -12.56
C VAL A 389 -24.29 -27.83 -13.45
N TRP A 390 -24.19 -29.08 -12.97
CA TRP A 390 -24.11 -30.20 -13.90
C TRP A 390 -25.42 -30.38 -14.70
N ASP A 391 -26.49 -29.68 -14.33
CA ASP A 391 -27.69 -29.45 -15.15
C ASP A 391 -27.66 -28.04 -15.76
N PRO A 392 -27.27 -27.87 -17.04
CA PRO A 392 -27.15 -26.57 -17.72
C PRO A 392 -28.35 -25.65 -17.56
N MET A 393 -29.55 -26.18 -17.29
CA MET A 393 -30.78 -25.41 -17.11
C MET A 393 -30.84 -24.60 -15.81
N SER A 394 -30.10 -24.98 -14.76
CA SER A 394 -30.13 -24.27 -13.47
C SER A 394 -29.29 -22.98 -13.45
N LEU A 395 -28.31 -22.81 -14.36
CA LEU A 395 -27.58 -21.55 -14.57
C LEU A 395 -28.48 -20.42 -15.09
N TYR A 396 -29.62 -20.75 -15.71
CA TYR A 396 -30.52 -19.77 -16.35
C TYR A 396 -31.37 -18.97 -15.36
N THR A 397 -31.27 -19.20 -14.05
CA THR A 397 -31.99 -18.34 -13.13
C THR A 397 -31.37 -16.93 -13.20
N PRO A 398 -32.18 -15.88 -13.46
CA PRO A 398 -31.68 -14.52 -13.60
C PRO A 398 -30.86 -14.05 -12.38
N ASN A 399 -31.19 -14.58 -11.20
CA ASN A 399 -30.51 -14.26 -9.95
C ASN A 399 -29.06 -14.76 -9.95
N ASN A 400 -28.80 -15.97 -10.47
CA ASN A 400 -27.45 -16.53 -10.55
C ASN A 400 -26.51 -15.67 -11.42
N VAL A 401 -27.02 -15.22 -12.57
CA VAL A 401 -26.27 -14.35 -13.50
C VAL A 401 -25.99 -12.98 -12.87
N LEU A 402 -26.94 -12.44 -12.10
CA LEU A 402 -26.75 -11.19 -11.37
C LEU A 402 -25.68 -11.32 -10.28
N PHE A 403 -25.73 -12.38 -9.46
CA PHE A 403 -24.75 -12.61 -8.41
C PHE A 403 -23.33 -12.78 -8.97
N LEU A 404 -23.19 -13.57 -10.03
CA LEU A 404 -21.91 -13.74 -10.72
C LEU A 404 -21.39 -12.41 -11.30
N THR A 405 -22.28 -11.59 -11.85
CA THR A 405 -21.92 -10.24 -12.33
C THR A 405 -21.43 -9.34 -11.21
N LEU A 406 -22.14 -9.32 -10.07
CA LEU A 406 -21.76 -8.51 -8.92
C LEU A 406 -20.41 -8.95 -8.36
N ASP A 407 -20.19 -10.25 -8.28
CA ASP A 407 -18.94 -10.83 -7.80
C ASP A 407 -17.76 -10.45 -8.68
N ILE A 408 -17.87 -10.66 -10.00
CA ILE A 408 -16.87 -10.23 -10.99
C ILE A 408 -16.57 -8.73 -10.84
N CYS A 409 -17.61 -7.90 -10.68
CA CYS A 409 -17.42 -6.46 -10.53
C CYS A 409 -16.65 -6.11 -9.24
N LEU A 410 -17.00 -6.73 -8.12
CA LEU A 410 -16.34 -6.51 -6.83
C LEU A 410 -14.89 -6.99 -6.84
N GLN A 411 -14.63 -8.15 -7.44
CA GLN A 411 -13.28 -8.69 -7.58
C GLN A 411 -12.39 -7.83 -8.48
N VAL A 412 -12.90 -7.32 -9.60
CA VAL A 412 -12.15 -6.36 -10.44
C VAL A 412 -11.79 -5.11 -9.64
N VAL A 413 -12.76 -4.53 -8.93
CA VAL A 413 -12.51 -3.37 -8.05
C VAL A 413 -11.46 -3.72 -6.98
N ASN A 414 -11.56 -4.90 -6.38
CA ASN A 414 -10.64 -5.34 -5.34
C ASN A 414 -9.22 -5.54 -5.88
N VAL A 415 -9.04 -6.21 -7.02
CA VAL A 415 -7.75 -6.38 -7.70
C VAL A 415 -7.13 -5.01 -8.04
N LEU A 416 -7.93 -4.06 -8.49
CA LEU A 416 -7.47 -2.70 -8.81
C LEU A 416 -7.05 -1.90 -7.55
N LEU A 417 -7.74 -2.08 -6.42
CA LEU A 417 -7.35 -1.50 -5.12
C LEU A 417 -6.12 -2.20 -4.54
N LEU A 418 -6.04 -3.53 -4.69
CA LEU A 418 -4.96 -4.37 -4.18
C LEU A 418 -3.64 -4.12 -4.92
N SER A 419 -3.69 -3.96 -6.23
CA SER A 419 -2.53 -3.63 -7.06
C SER A 419 -1.97 -2.22 -6.86
N GLY A 420 -2.60 -1.37 -6.03
CA GLY A 420 -2.21 0.04 -5.88
C GLY A 420 -2.45 0.86 -7.15
N MET A 421 -3.20 0.29 -8.11
CA MET A 421 -3.55 0.93 -9.36
C MET A 421 -4.65 1.97 -9.19
N VAL A 422 -5.44 1.90 -8.11
CA VAL A 422 -6.43 2.90 -7.75
C VAL A 422 -5.88 3.77 -6.62
N GLY A 423 -5.73 5.06 -6.92
CA GLY A 423 -5.22 6.09 -6.03
C GLY A 423 -5.05 7.41 -6.81
N PRO A 424 -5.09 8.59 -6.14
CA PRO A 424 -4.98 9.89 -6.78
C PRO A 424 -3.87 9.94 -7.84
N GLN A 425 -4.14 10.60 -8.97
CA GLN A 425 -3.14 10.81 -10.03
C GLN A 425 -1.92 11.60 -9.53
N GLN A 426 -2.10 12.38 -8.45
CA GLN A 426 -1.03 13.11 -7.76
C GLN A 426 -0.03 12.18 -7.06
N PHE A 427 -0.36 10.90 -6.88
CA PHE A 427 0.60 9.86 -6.52
C PHE A 427 1.47 9.55 -7.73
N ALA A 428 2.38 10.47 -8.07
CA ALA A 428 3.50 10.16 -8.94
C ALA A 428 4.35 9.03 -8.34
N GLN A 429 4.31 8.86 -7.01
CA GLN A 429 5.01 7.82 -6.25
C GLN A 429 4.05 7.13 -5.26
N PRO A 430 3.17 6.20 -5.71
CA PRO A 430 2.25 5.48 -4.82
C PRO A 430 2.98 4.64 -3.77
N MET A 431 4.22 4.23 -4.06
CA MET A 431 5.08 3.56 -3.08
C MET A 431 5.57 4.50 -1.98
N GLU A 432 5.82 5.78 -2.26
CA GLU A 432 6.19 6.76 -1.22
C GLU A 432 5.04 6.96 -0.22
N ALA A 433 3.80 7.01 -0.71
CA ALA A 433 2.62 7.10 0.14
C ALA A 433 2.43 5.85 1.02
N PHE A 434 2.72 4.67 0.46
CA PHE A 434 2.67 3.41 1.19
C PHE A 434 3.85 3.28 2.18
N GLN A 435 5.02 3.78 1.80
CA GLN A 435 6.22 3.84 2.62
C GLN A 435 5.99 4.75 3.83
N LYS A 436 5.51 5.97 3.63
CA LYS A 436 5.09 6.86 4.72
C LYS A 436 4.09 6.17 5.65
N LEU A 437 3.16 5.40 5.09
CA LEU A 437 2.18 4.66 5.88
C LEU A 437 2.84 3.51 6.68
N ALA A 438 3.86 2.84 6.14
CA ALA A 438 4.69 1.88 6.88
C ALA A 438 5.54 2.56 7.96
N ASP A 439 6.09 3.74 7.67
CA ASP A 439 6.86 4.56 8.60
C ASP A 439 5.99 4.97 9.80
N TYR A 440 4.76 5.45 9.56
CA TYR A 440 3.76 5.73 10.61
C TYR A 440 3.34 4.48 11.40
N ASN A 441 3.51 3.28 10.86
CA ASN A 441 3.29 2.05 11.62
C ASN A 441 4.50 1.68 12.51
N GLY A 442 5.57 2.49 12.52
CA GLY A 442 6.79 2.29 13.31
C GLY A 442 7.85 1.47 12.58
N TYR A 443 7.79 1.39 11.25
CA TYR A 443 8.70 0.58 10.43
C TYR A 443 9.59 1.42 9.51
N GLY A 444 9.79 2.69 9.87
CA GLY A 444 10.63 3.65 9.16
C GLY A 444 11.97 3.08 8.76
N PHE A 445 12.15 2.83 7.46
CA PHE A 445 13.44 2.49 6.89
C PHE A 445 14.38 3.68 7.07
N LEU A 446 15.58 3.39 7.58
CA LEU A 446 16.81 4.19 7.47
C LEU A 446 16.56 5.71 7.49
N SER A 447 16.35 6.26 8.69
CA SER A 447 16.53 7.70 8.89
C SER A 447 17.83 8.11 8.20
N LYS A 448 17.74 9.17 7.39
CA LYS A 448 18.90 9.75 6.69
C LYS A 448 20.05 9.83 7.69
N ARG A 449 21.20 9.21 7.38
CA ARG A 449 22.37 9.16 8.28
C ARG A 449 22.81 10.58 8.60
N ILE A 450 22.31 11.11 9.71
CA ILE A 450 22.69 12.40 10.23
C ILE A 450 23.43 12.09 11.52
N ALA A 451 24.74 12.26 11.47
CA ALA A 451 25.54 12.21 12.68
C ALA A 451 25.10 13.33 13.61
N PHE A 452 24.91 13.00 14.89
CA PHE A 452 24.57 13.94 15.93
C PHE A 452 25.58 13.82 17.06
N PRO A 453 26.51 14.77 17.24
CA PRO A 453 27.58 14.70 18.24
C PRO A 453 27.10 15.05 19.67
N GLY A 454 25.81 15.24 19.87
CA GLY A 454 25.24 15.88 21.06
C GLY A 454 25.28 17.40 20.98
N ARG A 455 24.41 18.05 21.74
CA ARG A 455 24.33 19.51 21.87
C ARG A 455 23.92 19.89 23.28
N VAL A 456 24.83 20.52 24.01
CA VAL A 456 24.60 21.05 25.37
C VAL A 456 24.44 22.56 25.28
N ASN A 457 23.23 23.04 25.52
CA ASN A 457 22.87 24.46 25.42
C ASN A 457 23.09 25.15 26.77
N VAL A 458 23.80 26.28 26.79
CA VAL A 458 24.19 26.98 28.04
C VAL A 458 22.98 27.54 28.80
N ALA A 459 21.91 27.89 28.09
CA ALA A 459 20.72 28.49 28.67
C ALA A 459 19.71 27.47 29.22
N SER A 460 19.88 26.18 28.90
CA SER A 460 18.93 25.15 29.31
C SER A 460 19.16 24.74 30.77
N SER A 461 18.07 24.41 31.47
CA SER A 461 18.09 23.80 32.81
C SER A 461 18.10 22.27 32.79
N ASP A 462 17.83 21.65 31.65
CA ASP A 462 17.53 20.22 31.56
C ASP A 462 18.32 19.57 30.41
N CYS A 463 18.87 18.38 30.66
CA CYS A 463 19.70 17.65 29.71
C CYS A 463 19.28 16.20 29.59
N ILE A 464 18.87 15.79 28.39
CA ILE A 464 18.63 14.39 28.07
C ILE A 464 19.98 13.70 27.87
N VAL A 465 20.36 12.86 28.82
CA VAL A 465 21.66 12.16 28.83
C VAL A 465 21.58 10.72 28.37
N SER A 466 20.40 10.12 28.31
CA SER A 466 20.22 8.81 27.71
C SER A 466 18.84 8.68 27.10
N PHE A 467 18.78 8.19 25.86
CA PHE A 467 17.53 8.11 25.10
C PHE A 467 17.41 6.79 24.32
N PRO A 468 16.23 6.15 24.30
CA PRO A 468 16.04 4.89 23.60
C PRO A 468 15.94 5.08 22.09
N GLY A 469 16.99 4.68 21.36
CA GLY A 469 17.05 4.80 19.88
C GLY A 469 15.98 4.02 19.09
N LYS A 470 15.11 3.25 19.76
CA LYS A 470 13.95 2.59 19.14
C LYS A 470 12.86 3.60 18.74
N TYR A 471 12.80 4.75 19.40
CA TYR A 471 11.76 5.77 19.24
C TYR A 471 12.27 6.90 18.36
N SER A 472 12.33 6.65 17.05
CA SER A 472 12.94 7.57 16.08
C SER A 472 12.21 8.90 15.96
N GLU A 473 10.88 8.91 16.08
CA GLU A 473 10.09 10.15 16.02
C GLU A 473 10.40 11.06 17.21
N GLU A 474 10.37 10.51 18.43
CA GLU A 474 10.69 11.23 19.65
C GLU A 474 12.17 11.65 19.69
N TRP A 475 13.07 10.82 19.14
CA TRP A 475 14.47 11.18 18.97
C TRP A 475 14.65 12.38 18.02
N ASP A 476 13.98 12.39 16.86
CA ASP A 476 14.04 13.50 15.92
C ASP A 476 13.45 14.78 16.53
N GLU A 477 12.39 14.66 17.33
CA GLU A 477 11.82 15.76 18.11
C GLU A 477 12.83 16.31 19.13
N ALA A 478 13.52 15.44 19.88
CA ALA A 478 14.56 15.82 20.84
C ALA A 478 15.75 16.53 20.15
N VAL A 479 16.23 15.98 19.02
CA VAL A 479 17.32 16.58 18.23
C VAL A 479 16.90 17.94 17.66
N SER A 480 15.67 18.06 17.16
CA SER A 480 15.13 19.32 16.65
C SER A 480 15.03 20.37 17.75
N ALA A 481 14.49 20.02 18.92
CA ALA A 481 14.37 20.91 20.06
C ALA A 481 15.75 21.38 20.56
N ALA A 482 16.70 20.45 20.73
CA ALA A 482 18.07 20.78 21.11
C ALA A 482 18.74 21.71 20.10
N ASN A 483 18.37 21.62 18.82
CA ASN A 483 18.97 22.44 17.77
C ASN A 483 18.38 23.84 17.61
N THR A 484 17.10 24.02 17.94
CA THR A 484 16.33 25.21 17.53
C THR A 484 15.82 26.05 18.67
N GLN A 485 15.54 25.47 19.83
CA GLN A 485 14.78 26.15 20.88
C GLN A 485 15.65 26.58 22.06
N ASP A 486 16.91 26.14 22.14
CA ASP A 486 17.81 26.28 23.31
C ASP A 486 17.19 25.85 24.67
N ALA A 487 15.95 25.32 24.65
CA ALA A 487 15.15 24.94 25.81
C ALA A 487 15.69 23.68 26.49
N PHE A 488 16.26 22.75 25.72
CA PHE A 488 16.82 21.51 26.22
C PHE A 488 18.23 21.26 25.70
N SER A 489 19.07 20.68 26.54
CA SER A 489 20.31 20.02 26.14
C SER A 489 20.04 18.54 25.78
N LEU A 490 20.80 18.01 24.83
CA LEU A 490 20.78 16.60 24.45
C LEU A 490 22.23 16.09 24.38
N ALA A 491 22.69 15.40 25.41
CA ALA A 491 24.05 14.86 25.48
C ALA A 491 24.23 13.56 24.68
N CYS A 492 23.12 12.90 24.31
CA CYS A 492 23.12 11.68 23.52
C CYS A 492 23.83 11.86 22.17
N VAL A 493 24.58 10.83 21.75
CA VAL A 493 25.42 10.88 20.56
C VAL A 493 25.00 9.78 19.58
N PHE A 494 24.98 10.11 18.29
CA PHE A 494 24.73 9.17 17.20
C PHE A 494 25.77 9.35 16.10
N LEU A 495 26.74 8.44 16.01
CA LEU A 495 27.82 8.50 15.02
C LEU A 495 27.54 7.52 13.89
N THR A 496 27.37 8.03 12.67
CA THR A 496 26.87 7.24 11.53
C THR A 496 27.91 6.88 10.49
N ASP A 497 29.13 7.42 10.61
CA ASP A 497 30.20 7.23 9.65
C ASP A 497 31.58 7.47 10.29
N ARG A 498 32.63 7.15 9.54
CA ARG A 498 34.01 7.27 10.02
C ARG A 498 34.41 8.71 10.34
N ALA A 499 33.84 9.70 9.64
CA ALA A 499 34.15 11.11 9.83
C ALA A 499 33.58 11.64 11.14
N SER A 500 32.37 11.21 11.50
CA SER A 500 31.73 11.50 12.79
C SER A 500 32.34 10.69 13.95
N GLY A 501 33.02 9.59 13.67
CA GLY A 501 33.79 8.84 14.68
C GLY A 501 33.38 7.37 14.84
N LEU A 502 32.51 6.85 13.98
CA LEU A 502 32.22 5.41 13.93
C LEU A 502 33.50 4.61 13.68
N GLY A 503 33.72 3.57 14.47
CA GLY A 503 34.93 2.75 14.43
C GLY A 503 36.16 3.36 15.10
N GLN A 504 36.06 4.60 15.61
CA GLN A 504 37.18 5.26 16.29
C GLN A 504 37.21 4.92 17.79
N HIS A 505 38.42 4.91 18.35
CA HIS A 505 38.66 4.62 19.76
C HIS A 505 39.16 5.88 20.47
N SER A 506 38.73 6.06 21.72
CA SER A 506 39.18 7.15 22.60
C SER A 506 39.87 6.58 23.83
N ASP A 507 40.92 7.25 24.28
CA ASP A 507 41.66 6.91 25.49
C ASP A 507 40.74 6.91 26.71
N ASN A 508 40.92 5.92 27.57
CA ASN A 508 40.23 5.79 28.84
C ASN A 508 41.10 6.42 29.95
N PRO A 509 40.71 7.58 30.52
CA PRO A 509 41.47 8.20 31.60
C PRO A 509 41.51 7.35 32.88
N ASP A 510 40.53 6.46 33.10
CA ASP A 510 40.52 5.56 34.26
C ASP A 510 41.54 4.40 34.08
N ASN A 511 42.03 4.16 32.86
CA ASN A 511 43.04 3.15 32.57
C ASN A 511 43.96 3.62 31.42
N PRO A 512 44.94 4.49 31.71
CA PRO A 512 45.82 5.10 30.71
C PRO A 512 46.49 4.08 29.79
N GLY A 513 46.54 4.38 28.49
CA GLY A 513 47.08 3.48 27.46
C GLY A 513 46.08 2.43 26.95
N SER A 514 44.87 2.38 27.52
CA SER A 514 43.74 1.61 26.97
C SER A 514 42.61 2.54 26.53
N CYS A 515 41.76 2.07 25.62
CA CYS A 515 40.53 2.78 25.26
C CYS A 515 39.32 2.29 26.09
N TRP A 516 38.18 2.98 26.01
CA TRP A 516 36.97 2.59 26.73
C TRP A 516 36.40 1.21 26.37
N CYS A 517 36.73 0.63 25.21
CA CYS A 517 36.12 -0.62 24.73
C CYS A 517 36.16 -1.76 25.75
N HIS A 518 37.29 -1.99 26.44
CA HIS A 518 37.38 -3.11 27.38
C HIS A 518 36.54 -2.90 28.63
N ALA A 519 36.37 -1.65 29.08
CA ALA A 519 35.50 -1.31 30.20
C ALA A 519 34.01 -1.41 29.83
N LEU A 520 33.65 -1.05 28.59
CA LEU A 520 32.27 -1.05 28.12
C LEU A 520 31.79 -2.44 27.66
N TYR A 521 32.65 -3.16 26.95
CA TYR A 521 32.26 -4.34 26.18
C TYR A 521 33.06 -5.60 26.54
N GLY A 522 34.14 -5.45 27.31
CA GLY A 522 35.10 -6.54 27.52
C GLY A 522 35.89 -6.85 26.25
N ARG A 523 36.40 -8.08 26.15
CA ARG A 523 37.05 -8.57 24.94
C ARG A 523 35.99 -9.07 23.96
N MET A 524 36.03 -8.55 22.75
CA MET A 524 35.09 -8.92 21.69
C MET A 524 35.53 -10.20 20.96
N PRO A 525 34.58 -11.08 20.59
CA PRO A 525 34.90 -12.25 19.78
C PRO A 525 35.16 -11.88 18.32
N ALA A 526 35.94 -12.72 17.64
CA ALA A 526 36.27 -12.58 16.22
C ALA A 526 35.04 -12.41 15.32
N SER A 527 33.93 -13.09 15.65
CA SER A 527 32.67 -13.01 14.91
C SER A 527 32.12 -11.58 14.79
N THR A 528 32.42 -10.69 15.74
CA THR A 528 31.99 -9.28 15.64
C THR A 528 32.74 -8.48 14.59
N TYR A 529 33.86 -8.99 14.07
CA TYR A 529 34.60 -8.39 12.95
C TYR A 529 34.10 -8.85 11.59
N LEU A 530 33.05 -9.67 11.55
CA LEU A 530 32.42 -10.16 10.34
C LEU A 530 30.97 -9.63 10.27
N SER A 531 30.67 -8.91 9.19
CA SER A 531 29.32 -8.48 8.83
C SER A 531 28.84 -9.37 7.70
N VAL A 532 27.81 -10.18 7.96
CA VAL A 532 27.22 -11.07 6.95
C VAL A 532 25.93 -10.48 6.42
N VAL A 533 25.79 -10.45 5.10
CA VAL A 533 24.58 -10.00 4.42
C VAL A 533 24.10 -11.09 3.47
N ASP A 534 22.84 -11.49 3.59
CA ASP A 534 22.21 -12.40 2.65
C ASP A 534 21.50 -11.59 1.55
N GLU A 535 22.00 -11.68 0.32
CA GLU A 535 21.48 -10.90 -0.80
C GLU A 535 20.05 -11.31 -1.17
N GLN A 536 19.68 -12.60 -1.03
CA GLN A 536 18.33 -13.07 -1.27
C GLN A 536 17.37 -12.57 -0.20
N GLN A 537 17.78 -12.64 1.07
CA GLN A 537 16.98 -12.12 2.18
C GLN A 537 16.78 -10.60 2.03
N MET A 538 17.81 -9.86 1.60
CA MET A 538 17.68 -8.43 1.33
C MET A 538 16.82 -8.15 0.09
N LYS A 539 16.93 -8.92 -1.00
CA LYS A 539 16.02 -8.82 -2.16
C LYS A 539 14.56 -9.03 -1.77
N GLN A 540 14.29 -9.94 -0.84
CA GLN A 540 12.94 -10.17 -0.32
C GLN A 540 12.44 -9.03 0.58
N GLN A 541 13.34 -8.30 1.23
CA GLN A 541 13.01 -7.14 2.07
C GLN A 541 12.89 -5.85 1.26
N HIS A 542 13.64 -5.74 0.17
CA HIS A 542 13.73 -4.57 -0.69
C HIS A 542 13.22 -4.95 -2.08
N GLU A 543 11.90 -4.80 -2.29
CA GLU A 543 11.22 -5.16 -3.54
C GLU A 543 11.69 -4.30 -4.74
N VAL A 544 12.32 -3.15 -4.50
CA VAL A 544 12.87 -2.27 -5.54
C VAL A 544 14.38 -2.44 -5.63
N ALA A 545 14.88 -2.81 -6.80
CA ALA A 545 16.31 -3.09 -7.04
C ALA A 545 17.24 -1.90 -6.68
N GLY A 546 16.77 -0.67 -6.78
CA GLY A 546 17.52 0.53 -6.35
C GLY A 546 17.78 0.57 -4.84
N ASP A 547 16.81 0.11 -4.05
CA ASP A 547 16.90 0.14 -2.59
C ASP A 547 17.86 -0.94 -2.07
N LEU A 548 17.93 -2.08 -2.75
CA LEU A 548 18.88 -3.15 -2.41
C LEU A 548 20.33 -2.66 -2.55
N GLN A 549 20.66 -2.07 -3.70
CA GLN A 549 22.02 -1.59 -3.96
C GLN A 549 22.40 -0.52 -2.93
N GLN A 550 21.50 0.41 -2.66
CA GLN A 550 21.71 1.44 -1.64
C GLN A 550 21.91 0.83 -0.24
N ALA A 551 21.11 -0.18 0.13
CA ALA A 551 21.24 -0.87 1.41
C ALA A 551 22.56 -1.66 1.53
N LEU A 552 23.02 -2.29 0.45
CA LEU A 552 24.33 -2.96 0.38
C LEU A 552 25.47 -1.95 0.50
N GLU A 553 25.38 -0.81 -0.18
CA GLU A 553 26.34 0.29 -0.07
C GLU A 553 26.39 0.84 1.37
N PHE A 554 25.24 0.94 2.05
CA PHE A 554 25.19 1.32 3.46
C PHE A 554 25.90 0.32 4.38
N ARG A 555 25.65 -0.98 4.18
CA ARG A 555 26.33 -2.05 4.94
C ARG A 555 27.83 -2.08 4.68
N LYS A 556 28.23 -1.83 3.43
CA LYS A 556 29.63 -1.73 3.03
C LYS A 556 30.32 -0.54 3.70
N ALA A 557 29.70 0.64 3.67
CA ALA A 557 30.23 1.83 4.34
C ALA A 557 30.36 1.64 5.86
N ASP A 558 29.39 0.96 6.49
CA ASP A 558 29.44 0.59 7.91
C ASP A 558 30.60 -0.34 8.22
N ALA A 559 30.69 -1.44 7.48
CA ALA A 559 31.76 -2.42 7.66
C ALA A 559 33.14 -1.76 7.46
N GLU A 560 33.28 -0.89 6.46
CA GLU A 560 34.51 -0.13 6.22
C GLU A 560 34.85 0.84 7.36
N ALA A 561 33.87 1.62 7.83
CA ALA A 561 34.05 2.54 8.95
C ALA A 561 34.49 1.81 10.22
N MET A 562 33.93 0.63 10.48
CA MET A 562 34.21 -0.20 11.66
C MET A 562 35.41 -1.15 11.50
N GLY A 563 36.06 -1.15 10.33
CA GLY A 563 37.15 -2.09 10.04
C GLY A 563 36.70 -3.57 10.05
N GLN A 564 35.42 -3.84 9.81
CA GLN A 564 34.87 -5.19 9.68
C GLN A 564 35.08 -5.75 8.26
N LEU A 565 34.95 -7.07 8.13
CA LEU A 565 34.83 -7.77 6.85
C LEU A 565 33.35 -7.83 6.49
N LEU A 566 32.99 -7.36 5.30
CA LEU A 566 31.66 -7.61 4.75
C LEU A 566 31.71 -8.88 3.90
N LEU A 567 30.88 -9.86 4.25
CA LEU A 567 30.65 -11.08 3.47
C LEU A 567 29.21 -11.09 2.98
N THR A 568 29.02 -11.26 1.67
CA THR A 568 27.70 -11.28 1.05
C THR A 568 27.37 -12.69 0.59
N LYS A 569 26.36 -13.34 1.17
CA LYS A 569 25.82 -14.62 0.69
C LYS A 569 25.04 -14.38 -0.60
N ARG A 570 25.52 -14.96 -1.70
CA ARG A 570 24.87 -14.93 -3.03
C ARG A 570 24.18 -16.28 -3.32
N ASP A 571 23.78 -16.49 -4.57
CA ASP A 571 23.14 -17.72 -5.07
C ASP A 571 24.13 -18.91 -5.22
N GLN A 572 25.13 -19.00 -4.35
CA GLN A 572 26.14 -20.06 -4.34
C GLN A 572 25.66 -21.30 -3.58
N GLY A 573 26.29 -22.46 -3.84
CA GLY A 573 25.98 -23.70 -3.12
C GLY A 573 26.32 -23.60 -1.63
N GLU A 574 25.63 -24.36 -0.78
CA GLU A 574 25.84 -24.34 0.68
C GLU A 574 27.29 -24.69 1.06
N LEU A 575 27.93 -25.63 0.34
CA LEU A 575 29.33 -25.98 0.60
C LEU A 575 30.29 -24.81 0.30
N ASP A 576 30.08 -24.11 -0.82
CA ASP A 576 30.89 -22.94 -1.18
C ASP A 576 30.68 -21.81 -0.16
N TRP A 577 29.44 -21.62 0.29
CA TRP A 577 29.10 -20.67 1.35
C TRP A 577 29.79 -21.00 2.68
N GLU A 578 29.77 -22.26 3.11
CA GLU A 578 30.44 -22.70 4.34
C GLU A 578 31.96 -22.47 4.27
N GLN A 579 32.58 -22.75 3.11
CA GLN A 579 34.00 -22.51 2.91
C GLN A 579 34.34 -21.00 2.94
N GLU A 580 33.60 -20.16 2.21
CA GLU A 580 33.81 -18.70 2.21
C GLU A 580 33.60 -18.10 3.60
N LEU A 581 32.59 -18.57 4.34
CA LEU A 581 32.31 -18.15 5.70
C LEU A 581 33.45 -18.54 6.65
N ALA A 582 33.97 -19.76 6.56
CA ALA A 582 35.10 -20.20 7.37
C ALA A 582 36.37 -19.37 7.09
N GLU A 583 36.69 -19.10 5.82
CA GLU A 583 37.81 -18.24 5.44
C GLU A 583 37.62 -16.79 5.91
N ALA A 584 36.40 -16.27 5.85
CA ALA A 584 36.08 -14.93 6.37
C ALA A 584 36.20 -14.86 7.89
N LEU A 585 35.83 -15.91 8.63
CA LEU A 585 35.99 -16.00 10.08
C LEU A 585 37.45 -16.01 10.50
N ASN A 586 38.32 -16.74 9.80
CA ASN A 586 39.78 -16.69 10.05
C ASN A 586 40.34 -15.28 9.86
N ARG A 587 39.97 -14.60 8.77
CA ARG A 587 40.37 -13.21 8.54
C ARG A 587 39.78 -12.24 9.58
N ALA A 588 38.57 -12.53 10.09
CA ALA A 588 37.95 -11.75 11.16
C ALA A 588 38.69 -11.93 12.49
N GLU A 589 39.21 -13.12 12.75
CA GLU A 589 40.08 -13.41 13.90
C GLU A 589 41.39 -12.62 13.82
N ASP A 590 42.06 -12.61 12.67
CA ASP A 590 43.26 -11.79 12.45
C ASP A 590 43.01 -10.31 12.74
N ARG A 591 41.88 -9.76 12.25
CA ARG A 591 41.47 -8.37 12.53
C ARG A 591 41.16 -8.13 14.00
N CYS A 592 40.51 -9.08 14.66
CA CYS A 592 40.22 -9.01 16.09
C CYS A 592 41.50 -8.99 16.92
N LEU A 593 42.47 -9.85 16.60
CA LEU A 593 43.79 -9.89 17.24
C LEU A 593 44.57 -8.60 17.00
N ALA A 594 44.61 -8.11 15.75
CA ALA A 594 45.26 -6.85 15.40
C ALA A 594 44.63 -5.64 16.11
N ASN A 595 43.32 -5.68 16.38
CA ASN A 595 42.61 -4.65 17.13
C ASN A 595 42.55 -4.93 18.65
N CYS A 596 43.37 -5.86 19.17
CA CYS A 596 43.46 -6.22 20.59
C CYS A 596 42.10 -6.61 21.22
N GLY A 597 41.20 -7.21 20.43
CA GLY A 597 39.87 -7.61 20.86
C GLY A 597 38.97 -6.44 21.28
N ARG A 598 39.23 -5.23 20.79
CA ARG A 598 38.35 -4.06 21.01
C ARG A 598 37.05 -4.20 20.23
N ALA A 599 36.08 -3.32 20.44
CA ALA A 599 34.85 -3.31 19.65
C ALA A 599 35.08 -2.65 18.28
N PRO A 600 34.71 -3.30 17.15
CA PRO A 600 34.97 -2.76 15.82
C PRO A 600 34.19 -1.46 15.54
N TRP A 601 33.03 -1.27 16.18
CA TRP A 601 32.29 0.01 16.11
C TRP A 601 32.93 1.16 16.90
N GLY A 602 34.01 0.90 17.63
CA GLY A 602 34.73 1.91 18.39
C GLY A 602 34.06 2.30 19.71
N CYS A 603 34.73 3.19 20.45
CA CYS A 603 34.23 3.74 21.71
C CYS A 603 34.29 5.28 21.74
N ARG A 604 34.52 5.91 20.58
CA ARG A 604 34.54 7.37 20.46
C ARG A 604 33.22 8.01 20.89
N TRP A 605 32.10 7.39 20.54
CA TRP A 605 30.75 7.83 20.92
C TRP A 605 30.63 8.04 22.44
N PHE A 606 31.20 7.14 23.25
CA PHE A 606 31.11 7.20 24.70
C PHE A 606 31.91 8.37 25.27
N GLU A 607 33.08 8.64 24.70
CA GLU A 607 33.90 9.77 25.12
C GLU A 607 33.24 11.11 24.79
N GLU A 608 32.59 11.23 23.64
CA GLU A 608 31.85 12.44 23.25
C GLU A 608 30.60 12.62 24.11
N TRP A 609 29.84 11.55 24.32
CA TRP A 609 28.72 11.52 25.25
C TRP A 609 29.15 11.96 26.66
N ARG A 610 30.23 11.38 27.19
CA ARG A 610 30.79 11.69 28.51
C ARG A 610 31.11 13.17 28.64
N LYS A 611 31.79 13.76 27.65
CA LYS A 611 32.09 15.20 27.64
C LYS A 611 30.84 16.06 27.63
N ASN A 612 29.80 15.65 26.91
CA ASN A 612 28.51 16.35 26.93
C ASN A 612 27.84 16.26 28.30
N VAL A 613 27.88 15.10 28.95
CA VAL A 613 27.38 14.93 30.33
C VAL A 613 28.18 15.78 31.31
N ASP A 614 29.50 15.72 31.27
CA ASP A 614 30.38 16.52 32.14
C ASP A 614 30.07 18.02 31.98
N LYS A 615 29.89 18.49 30.75
CA LYS A 615 29.50 19.87 30.46
C LYS A 615 28.09 20.21 30.98
N ALA A 616 27.12 19.31 30.87
CA ALA A 616 25.78 19.54 31.41
C ALA A 616 25.80 19.64 32.95
N VAL A 617 26.64 18.83 33.60
CA VAL A 617 26.86 18.88 35.06
C VAL A 617 27.55 20.17 35.47
N GLU A 618 28.57 20.64 34.73
CA GLU A 618 29.22 21.94 34.97
C GLU A 618 28.23 23.11 34.89
N LEU A 619 27.22 22.99 34.01
CA LEU A 619 26.14 23.96 33.85
C LEU A 619 24.99 23.77 34.85
N ASN A 620 25.10 22.83 35.80
CA ASN A 620 24.08 22.47 36.79
C ASN A 620 22.72 22.09 36.16
N GLN A 621 22.74 21.42 35.01
CA GLN A 621 21.53 20.94 34.36
C GLN A 621 20.99 19.68 35.05
N THR A 622 19.67 19.56 35.14
CA THR A 622 18.99 18.32 35.55
C THR A 622 19.20 17.27 34.48
N LEU A 623 19.68 16.08 34.84
CA LEU A 623 19.93 15.00 33.89
C LEU A 623 18.70 14.10 33.77
N HIS A 624 18.31 13.74 32.54
CA HIS A 624 17.15 12.88 32.24
C HIS A 624 17.57 11.61 31.50
N VAL A 625 17.08 10.47 31.98
CA VAL A 625 17.26 9.14 31.38
C VAL A 625 15.90 8.59 30.99
N PHE A 626 15.71 8.33 29.69
CA PHE A 626 14.48 7.70 29.18
C PHE A 626 14.65 6.20 28.98
N TYR A 627 13.64 5.46 29.44
CA TYR A 627 13.54 4.01 29.30
C TYR A 627 12.49 3.61 28.27
N PHE A 628 12.57 2.38 27.79
CA PHE A 628 11.51 1.75 27.01
C PHE A 628 10.17 1.78 27.78
N GLU A 629 9.08 1.74 27.01
CA GLU A 629 7.72 1.80 27.54
C GLU A 629 7.47 0.79 28.66
N SER A 630 6.94 1.29 29.78
CA SER A 630 6.61 0.59 31.02
C SER A 630 7.80 -0.07 31.73
N LEU A 631 9.03 0.36 31.44
CA LEU A 631 10.26 -0.24 31.97
C LEU A 631 11.21 0.78 32.62
N ALA A 632 10.69 1.93 33.06
CA ALA A 632 11.46 2.91 33.82
C ALA A 632 12.19 2.26 35.01
N GLY A 633 13.47 2.58 35.18
CA GLY A 633 14.34 2.04 36.25
C GLY A 633 14.81 0.60 36.06
N HIS A 634 14.38 -0.13 35.02
CA HIS A 634 14.75 -1.52 34.78
C HIS A 634 15.96 -1.65 33.85
N GLY A 635 16.85 -2.62 34.12
CA GLY A 635 17.98 -2.95 33.25
C GLY A 635 19.30 -2.23 33.57
N LYS A 636 19.39 -1.56 34.74
CA LYS A 636 20.66 -0.99 35.22
C LYS A 636 21.70 -2.07 35.48
N MET A 637 22.96 -1.72 35.28
CA MET A 637 24.11 -2.58 35.56
C MET A 637 25.17 -1.81 36.33
N ALA A 638 25.89 -2.48 37.23
CA ALA A 638 27.07 -1.87 37.83
C ALA A 638 28.18 -1.75 36.77
N TRP A 639 28.91 -0.62 36.76
CA TRP A 639 29.95 -0.34 35.76
C TRP A 639 30.98 -1.47 35.58
N HIS A 640 31.42 -2.10 36.67
CA HIS A 640 32.41 -3.18 36.64
C HIS A 640 31.87 -4.49 36.05
N GLN A 641 30.54 -4.63 35.92
CA GLN A 641 29.89 -5.79 35.31
C GLN A 641 29.72 -5.61 33.80
N LEU A 642 29.82 -4.38 33.29
CA LEU A 642 29.68 -4.10 31.86
C LEU A 642 30.54 -5.00 30.98
N PRO A 643 31.83 -5.30 31.29
CA PRO A 643 32.66 -6.16 30.44
C PRO A 643 32.16 -7.60 30.29
N ASP A 644 31.33 -8.11 31.21
CA ASP A 644 30.86 -9.49 31.22
C ASP A 644 29.69 -9.69 30.25
N ALA A 645 29.96 -10.39 29.14
CA ALA A 645 28.95 -10.65 28.11
C ALA A 645 27.75 -11.45 28.62
N LYS A 646 27.94 -12.40 29.54
CA LYS A 646 26.84 -13.24 30.06
C LYS A 646 25.93 -12.43 30.95
N VAL A 647 26.50 -11.58 31.80
CA VAL A 647 25.71 -10.69 32.66
C VAL A 647 24.93 -9.68 31.81
N ARG A 648 25.57 -9.09 30.78
CA ARG A 648 24.87 -8.19 29.85
C ARG A 648 23.69 -8.88 29.16
N GLU A 649 23.85 -10.11 28.70
CA GLU A 649 22.78 -10.88 28.04
C GLU A 649 21.60 -11.14 28.99
N GLN A 650 21.87 -11.56 30.23
CA GLN A 650 20.85 -11.79 31.25
C GLN A 650 20.06 -10.52 31.60
N VAL A 651 20.76 -9.38 31.74
CA VAL A 651 20.10 -8.10 32.06
C VAL A 651 19.26 -7.60 30.88
N ARG A 652 19.71 -7.80 29.64
CA ARG A 652 19.01 -7.33 28.42
C ARG A 652 17.62 -7.89 28.25
N GLU A 653 17.35 -9.15 28.65
CA GLU A 653 16.03 -9.78 28.47
C GLU A 653 14.89 -9.02 29.16
N ARG A 654 15.19 -8.25 30.20
CA ARG A 654 14.21 -7.49 31.00
C ARG A 654 14.57 -6.02 31.13
N SER A 655 15.46 -5.54 30.26
CA SER A 655 16.00 -4.19 30.34
C SER A 655 15.02 -3.17 29.74
N GLY A 656 14.81 -2.06 30.45
CA GLY A 656 14.22 -0.85 29.88
C GLY A 656 15.24 0.02 29.14
N LEU A 657 16.51 -0.36 29.13
CA LEU A 657 17.61 0.34 28.48
C LEU A 657 18.10 -0.40 27.22
N GLY A 658 18.44 0.37 26.19
CA GLY A 658 19.19 -0.11 25.04
C GLY A 658 20.67 -0.40 25.36
N ALA A 659 21.38 -1.00 24.40
CA ALA A 659 22.75 -1.48 24.59
C ALA A 659 23.76 -0.38 24.98
N SER A 660 23.71 0.80 24.35
CA SER A 660 24.54 1.95 24.73
C SER A 660 24.08 2.55 26.06
N GLN A 661 22.76 2.68 26.22
CA GLN A 661 22.13 3.26 27.41
C GLN A 661 22.52 2.53 28.70
N THR A 662 22.63 1.21 28.67
CA THR A 662 23.11 0.44 29.83
C THR A 662 24.48 0.93 30.31
N ALA A 663 25.40 1.25 29.38
CA ALA A 663 26.72 1.77 29.75
C ALA A 663 26.67 3.24 30.19
N GLU A 664 25.82 4.05 29.56
CA GLU A 664 25.58 5.45 29.92
C GLU A 664 25.09 5.54 31.38
N VAL A 665 24.02 4.82 31.72
CA VAL A 665 23.44 4.81 33.08
C VAL A 665 24.41 4.23 34.10
N ALA A 666 25.10 3.14 33.77
CA ALA A 666 26.13 2.56 34.65
C ALA A 666 27.27 3.55 34.94
N TYR A 667 27.62 4.44 34.00
CA TYR A 667 28.62 5.48 34.22
C TYR A 667 28.10 6.58 35.14
N LEU A 668 26.85 7.03 34.94
CA LEU A 668 26.21 8.01 35.82
C LEU A 668 26.19 7.50 37.26
N ASP A 669 25.77 6.25 37.47
CA ASP A 669 25.76 5.58 38.77
C ASP A 669 27.17 5.47 39.36
N LYS A 670 28.18 5.08 38.56
CA LYS A 670 29.59 5.01 38.99
C LYS A 670 30.10 6.37 39.49
N LYS A 671 29.74 7.45 38.81
CA LYS A 671 30.17 8.81 39.16
C LYS A 671 29.33 9.44 40.27
N GLY A 672 28.24 8.80 40.69
CA GLY A 672 27.31 9.35 41.68
C GLY A 672 26.55 10.58 41.17
N LEU A 673 26.32 10.66 39.86
CA LEU A 673 25.55 11.75 39.26
C LEU A 673 24.05 11.46 39.41
N SER A 674 23.32 12.42 39.97
CA SER A 674 21.86 12.34 40.08
C SER A 674 21.20 12.56 38.72
N TYR A 675 20.19 11.74 38.41
CA TYR A 675 19.37 11.88 37.21
C TYR A 675 17.92 11.49 37.52
N LEU A 676 17.00 12.00 36.70
CA LEU A 676 15.59 11.64 36.72
C LEU A 676 15.33 10.52 35.70
N GLU A 677 14.51 9.55 36.11
CA GLU A 677 14.18 8.37 35.31
C GLU A 677 12.76 8.51 34.75
N HIS A 678 12.62 8.36 33.44
CA HIS A 678 11.35 8.58 32.75
C HIS A 678 10.99 7.39 31.88
N ASP A 679 9.71 7.05 31.86
CA ASP A 679 9.13 6.24 30.79
C ASP A 679 9.09 7.07 29.50
N ILE A 680 9.36 6.46 28.35
CA ILE A 680 9.28 7.17 27.06
C ILE A 680 7.93 7.85 26.82
N ARG A 681 6.83 7.36 27.41
CA ARG A 681 5.50 7.98 27.28
C ARG A 681 5.43 9.38 27.91
N GLU A 682 6.30 9.66 28.87
CA GLU A 682 6.37 10.95 29.57
C GLU A 682 7.16 12.00 28.75
N PHE A 683 7.86 11.58 27.69
CA PHE A 683 8.73 12.45 26.89
C PHE A 683 8.05 13.74 26.42
N LYS A 684 6.85 13.63 25.84
CA LYS A 684 6.13 14.80 25.29
C LYS A 684 5.69 15.76 26.38
N GLU A 685 5.39 15.27 27.58
CA GLU A 685 4.99 16.12 28.70
C GLU A 685 6.20 16.88 29.24
N ILE A 686 7.34 16.20 29.39
CA ILE A 686 8.61 16.79 29.83
C ILE A 686 9.09 17.85 28.83
N MET A 687 9.08 17.54 27.54
CA MET A 687 9.48 18.50 26.49
C MET A 687 8.60 19.74 26.46
N ARG A 688 7.29 19.60 26.70
CA ARG A 688 6.40 20.77 26.85
C ARG A 688 6.66 21.55 28.12
N ALA A 689 7.00 20.86 29.21
CA ALA A 689 7.22 21.50 30.50
C ALA A 689 8.42 22.46 30.46
N ALA A 690 9.55 22.09 29.86
CA ALA A 690 10.69 23.03 29.78
C ALA A 690 10.70 23.93 28.52
N ALA A 691 9.72 23.80 27.63
CA ALA A 691 9.48 24.82 26.60
C ALA A 691 8.73 26.05 27.14
N ASN A 692 8.10 25.93 28.32
CA ASN A 692 7.42 27.01 29.03
C ASN A 692 8.32 27.59 30.12
#